data_AF-A0A8T7HM26-F1
#
_entry.id   AF-A0A8T7HM26-F1
#
_cell.length_a   1.000
_cell.length_b   1.000
_cell.length_c   1.000
_cell.angle_alpha   90.00
_cell.angle_beta   90.00
_cell.angle_gamma   90.00
#
_symmetry.space_group_name_H-M   'P 1'
#
loop_
_entity.id
_entity.type
_entity.pdbx_description
1 polymer ?
#
loop_
_entity_poly.entity_id
_entity_poly.type
_entity_poly.pdbx_seq_one_letter_code
_entity_poly.pdbx_strand_id
1 'polypeptide(L)'
;SDLCDGLDNDCDGSTDENYGNIAHPTFCGVGACYSTGSNSCVNGALVDSCTQGIPVEEVCGNALDDDCDTQVDEGFPDSDSDGTADCVDDDDDNDGVFDVADPADTNPFICGDSENNGGDGCDDCSLAGTLDPANDGTDTDGDGQCDMGDNDDDNDGVIDGPDMDDLDPTYCSDTDADTCNECTFNPTGRFSPKPWPLYTPSTSNDGTDTDSDGLCDSGDPQTCGNNNIETGEECDDGNIMSDDGCSSSCQNEIPEFLVINEFDYDQPGMDYSEFIEIKNVGVGTVNLDNYEIRLINGASPMTPYTVINLPDADLAPDDYYVICTSSAMVVGCDLDINPDTNLMQNGDPDAIALYKLNTIIDVVSYGGDTPGYTEETGAGDDSHLLTASGLSRYPDGQDTNNNAADFVASCITPGIENVNYPDCAHPPWDTDGDSVLNELDNCPMASNADQLDSDNDGIGDACDPYNCIDTGVETCDGLDNDCDSEIDEGLIAPTIVCDVGVGACEAVGVQTKTCNGLSGWSGFGECSVSPGTPTEEVCDSIDNDCDGNVDEGDVCAASCVDSDSGTDIWSAGIATDDKGPNADDCDGASENLKEYYCDGDKAKHDNIRCSDYGAVCVSAGDNAVPDYCACPSGYVYSSQDGLCIQEEEPEETATIIVIKHVINDDGGETSASGFTMLVDANQPSMASFPGSEAGIAITVRPGSYSVTEASDPDYEGILSEGCSGTIQKDESVVCTITNDDVSESGGGDDEGEVPEFGVLGAALAVFGVGIYISRKKL
;
A
#
# COMPACT_ATOMS: atom_id res chain seq x y z
N SER A 1 -47.86 41.81 -11.94
CA SER A 1 -47.56 40.38 -11.98
C SER A 1 -46.60 40.17 -10.85
N ASP A 2 -47.01 39.39 -9.85
CA ASP A 2 -46.14 39.12 -8.73
C ASP A 2 -44.87 38.41 -9.17
N LEU A 3 -43.81 38.65 -8.39
CA LEU A 3 -42.57 37.89 -8.34
C LEU A 3 -42.60 37.08 -7.04
N CYS A 4 -42.05 35.87 -7.04
CA CYS A 4 -42.00 35.02 -5.85
C CYS A 4 -40.86 35.50 -4.96
N ASP A 5 -41.12 36.55 -4.19
CA ASP A 5 -40.14 37.19 -3.32
C ASP A 5 -40.73 37.55 -1.94
N GLY A 6 -41.98 37.15 -1.67
CA GLY A 6 -42.64 37.39 -0.39
C GLY A 6 -43.21 38.80 -0.25
N LEU A 7 -43.24 39.57 -1.34
CA LEU A 7 -43.75 40.93 -1.38
C LEU A 7 -45.02 41.01 -2.24
N ASP A 8 -45.98 41.83 -1.80
CA ASP A 8 -47.17 42.20 -2.57
C ASP A 8 -46.76 43.20 -3.66
N ASN A 9 -46.33 42.68 -4.81
CA ASN A 9 -45.67 43.46 -5.85
C ASN A 9 -46.67 44.20 -6.75
N ASP A 10 -47.95 43.82 -6.73
CA ASP A 10 -49.02 44.54 -7.43
C ASP A 10 -50.02 45.29 -6.50
N CYS A 11 -49.74 45.25 -5.19
CA CYS A 11 -50.38 46.02 -4.12
C CYS A 11 -51.88 45.70 -3.93
N ASP A 12 -52.29 44.45 -4.15
CA ASP A 12 -53.69 44.04 -4.04
C ASP A 12 -54.11 43.62 -2.61
N GLY A 13 -53.12 43.50 -1.71
CA GLY A 13 -53.27 43.12 -0.31
C GLY A 13 -52.99 41.65 -0.02
N SER A 14 -52.60 40.87 -1.03
CA SER A 14 -52.13 39.49 -0.91
C SER A 14 -50.65 39.42 -1.36
N THR A 15 -49.89 38.43 -0.90
CA THR A 15 -48.50 38.24 -1.29
C THR A 15 -48.36 37.02 -2.21
N ASP A 16 -47.65 37.19 -3.33
CA ASP A 16 -47.27 36.15 -4.30
C ASP A 16 -48.43 35.37 -4.98
N GLU A 17 -49.67 35.84 -4.88
CA GLU A 17 -50.86 35.12 -5.33
C GLU A 17 -50.98 35.04 -6.87
N ASN A 18 -50.36 35.97 -7.58
CA ASN A 18 -50.36 35.99 -9.05
C ASN A 18 -49.02 35.59 -9.68
N TYR A 19 -48.08 34.98 -8.93
CA TYR A 19 -46.76 34.57 -9.45
C TYR A 19 -46.83 33.60 -10.65
N GLY A 20 -47.99 32.97 -10.88
CA GLY A 20 -48.30 32.45 -12.20
C GLY A 20 -49.32 31.35 -12.17
N ASN A 21 -50.48 31.58 -12.80
CA ASN A 21 -51.41 30.54 -13.24
C ASN A 21 -50.83 29.62 -14.35
N ILE A 22 -49.51 29.48 -14.40
CA ILE A 22 -48.75 28.69 -15.36
C ILE A 22 -47.76 27.89 -14.53
N ALA A 23 -48.00 26.58 -14.39
CA ALA A 23 -47.00 25.69 -13.83
C ALA A 23 -45.72 25.83 -14.66
N HIS A 24 -44.60 26.14 -14.01
CA HIS A 24 -43.28 26.12 -14.64
C HIS A 24 -42.73 24.72 -14.45
N PRO A 25 -42.85 23.82 -15.45
CA PRO A 25 -42.40 22.45 -15.31
C PRO A 25 -40.88 22.44 -15.12
N THR A 26 -40.45 21.61 -14.19
CA THR A 26 -39.06 21.28 -13.91
C THR A 26 -38.85 19.80 -14.21
N PHE A 27 -37.62 19.43 -14.53
CA PHE A 27 -37.27 18.08 -14.94
C PHE A 27 -36.05 17.65 -14.14
N CYS A 28 -36.09 16.44 -13.59
CA CYS A 28 -35.02 15.89 -12.76
C CYS A 28 -34.96 14.38 -12.93
N GLY A 29 -33.80 13.79 -12.63
CA GLY A 29 -33.51 12.39 -12.94
C GLY A 29 -33.11 12.16 -14.39
N VAL A 30 -32.48 11.01 -14.62
CA VAL A 30 -32.09 10.44 -15.91
C VAL A 30 -32.79 9.09 -16.07
N GLY A 31 -32.81 8.53 -17.28
CA GLY A 31 -33.36 7.20 -17.51
C GLY A 31 -34.80 6.99 -17.03
N ALA A 32 -35.04 5.84 -16.41
CA ALA A 32 -36.29 5.45 -15.77
C ALA A 32 -36.64 6.32 -14.55
N CYS A 33 -35.65 6.98 -13.93
CA CYS A 33 -35.89 7.95 -12.85
C CYS A 33 -36.33 9.33 -13.34
N TYR A 34 -36.43 9.55 -14.65
CA TYR A 34 -36.89 10.81 -15.20
C TYR A 34 -38.26 11.18 -14.63
N SER A 35 -38.30 12.34 -13.97
CA SER A 35 -39.47 12.85 -13.26
C SER A 35 -39.74 14.30 -13.65
N THR A 36 -41.02 14.66 -13.64
CA THR A 36 -41.47 16.03 -13.92
C THR A 36 -42.01 16.67 -12.64
N GLY A 37 -41.41 17.78 -12.23
CA GLY A 37 -41.91 18.62 -11.15
C GLY A 37 -42.48 19.94 -11.66
N SER A 38 -42.71 20.84 -10.72
CA SER A 38 -42.99 22.23 -11.04
C SER A 38 -42.45 23.16 -9.96
N ASN A 39 -42.01 24.34 -10.37
CA ASN A 39 -41.70 25.40 -9.44
C ASN A 39 -42.99 25.99 -8.86
N SER A 40 -43.07 26.02 -7.54
CA SER A 40 -44.17 26.64 -6.78
C SER A 40 -43.60 27.70 -5.85
N CYS A 41 -44.34 28.80 -5.65
CA CYS A 41 -43.93 29.81 -4.68
C CYS A 41 -44.43 29.42 -3.29
N VAL A 42 -43.52 29.18 -2.35
CA VAL A 42 -43.85 28.88 -0.95
C VAL A 42 -43.07 29.85 -0.07
N ASN A 43 -43.78 30.75 0.62
CA ASN A 43 -43.20 31.77 1.52
C ASN A 43 -42.13 32.66 0.87
N GLY A 44 -42.35 33.16 -0.34
CA GLY A 44 -41.42 34.04 -1.04
C GLY A 44 -40.16 33.35 -1.59
N ALA A 45 -40.16 32.01 -1.65
CA ALA A 45 -39.09 31.24 -2.29
C ALA A 45 -39.67 30.26 -3.31
N LEU A 46 -38.96 30.13 -4.44
CA LEU A 46 -39.23 29.10 -5.43
C LEU A 46 -38.86 27.73 -4.85
N VAL A 47 -39.86 26.87 -4.69
CA VAL A 47 -39.69 25.48 -4.30
C VAL A 47 -39.98 24.61 -5.51
N ASP A 48 -38.96 23.89 -5.97
CA ASP A 48 -39.09 22.88 -7.01
C ASP A 48 -39.69 21.61 -6.39
N SER A 49 -40.81 21.15 -6.95
CA SER A 49 -41.45 19.91 -6.54
C SER A 49 -40.88 18.67 -7.23
N CYS A 50 -39.85 18.80 -8.07
CA CYS A 50 -39.26 17.67 -8.79
C CYS A 50 -38.44 16.80 -7.84
N THR A 51 -38.86 15.56 -7.67
CA THR A 51 -38.09 14.50 -7.00
C THR A 51 -37.77 13.43 -8.02
N GLN A 52 -36.49 13.05 -8.12
CA GLN A 52 -36.03 11.95 -8.97
C GLN A 52 -36.82 10.67 -8.64
N GLY A 53 -37.13 9.88 -9.68
CA GLY A 53 -37.70 8.54 -9.50
C GLY A 53 -36.80 7.65 -8.66
N ILE A 54 -37.36 6.58 -8.10
CA ILE A 54 -36.58 5.63 -7.31
C ILE A 54 -35.82 4.74 -8.31
N PRO A 55 -34.49 4.63 -8.21
CA PRO A 55 -33.73 3.72 -9.06
C PRO A 55 -34.13 2.29 -8.74
N VAL A 56 -34.23 1.47 -9.79
CA VAL A 56 -34.49 0.04 -9.68
C VAL A 56 -33.31 -0.72 -10.27
N GLU A 57 -33.21 -2.01 -9.95
CA GLU A 57 -32.19 -2.87 -10.54
C GLU A 57 -32.37 -2.93 -12.07
N GLU A 58 -31.25 -2.88 -12.79
CA GLU A 58 -31.21 -2.90 -14.25
C GLU A 58 -32.00 -4.07 -14.84
N VAL A 59 -32.69 -3.81 -15.96
CA VAL A 59 -33.46 -4.82 -16.69
C VAL A 59 -32.95 -4.95 -18.11
N CYS A 60 -32.09 -5.94 -18.29
CA CYS A 60 -31.53 -6.39 -19.56
C CYS A 60 -32.49 -6.27 -20.76
N GLY A 61 -32.05 -5.52 -21.76
CA GLY A 61 -32.67 -5.39 -23.08
C GLY A 61 -33.93 -4.54 -23.13
N ASN A 62 -34.09 -3.65 -22.15
CA ASN A 62 -35.13 -2.63 -22.21
C ASN A 62 -34.63 -1.29 -22.77
N ALA A 63 -33.31 -1.13 -22.97
CA ALA A 63 -32.65 0.08 -23.46
C ALA A 63 -32.99 1.33 -22.61
N LEU A 64 -33.18 1.13 -21.31
CA LEU A 64 -33.43 2.16 -20.31
C LEU A 64 -32.33 2.07 -19.24
N ASP A 65 -31.92 3.24 -18.77
CA ASP A 65 -31.12 3.46 -17.57
C ASP A 65 -32.07 3.33 -16.36
N ASP A 66 -32.21 2.12 -15.82
CA ASP A 66 -33.19 1.77 -14.78
C ASP A 66 -32.72 2.14 -13.37
N ASP A 67 -31.41 2.10 -13.14
CA ASP A 67 -30.76 2.44 -11.88
C ASP A 67 -30.27 3.90 -11.79
N CYS A 68 -30.33 4.61 -12.93
CA CYS A 68 -30.18 6.05 -13.06
C CYS A 68 -28.76 6.55 -12.84
N ASP A 69 -27.77 5.72 -13.17
CA ASP A 69 -26.34 6.02 -13.12
C ASP A 69 -25.77 6.60 -14.44
N THR A 70 -26.61 6.72 -15.48
CA THR A 70 -26.32 7.20 -16.86
C THR A 70 -25.80 6.16 -17.85
N GLN A 71 -25.67 4.91 -17.43
CA GLN A 71 -25.40 3.76 -18.29
C GLN A 71 -26.73 3.05 -18.61
N VAL A 72 -26.70 2.17 -19.59
CA VAL A 72 -27.89 1.44 -20.05
C VAL A 72 -27.49 -0.01 -20.13
N ASP A 73 -28.25 -0.88 -19.48
CA ASP A 73 -28.05 -2.33 -19.53
C ASP A 73 -26.62 -2.74 -19.09
N GLU A 74 -26.05 -2.08 -18.08
CA GLU A 74 -24.76 -2.44 -17.48
C GLU A 74 -24.85 -3.54 -16.40
N GLY A 75 -23.72 -4.19 -16.12
CA GLY A 75 -23.64 -5.24 -15.09
C GLY A 75 -24.17 -6.61 -15.51
N PHE A 76 -24.46 -6.80 -16.80
CA PHE A 76 -24.79 -8.08 -17.41
C PHE A 76 -23.57 -8.73 -18.08
N PRO A 77 -23.59 -10.06 -18.31
CA PRO A 77 -22.56 -10.76 -19.07
C PRO A 77 -22.35 -10.15 -20.47
N ASP A 78 -21.10 -10.17 -20.91
CA ASP A 78 -20.60 -9.75 -22.22
C ASP A 78 -19.55 -10.80 -22.61
N SER A 79 -20.02 -11.85 -23.30
CA SER A 79 -19.30 -13.10 -23.52
C SER A 79 -18.18 -12.95 -24.56
N ASP A 80 -18.33 -12.08 -25.56
CA ASP A 80 -17.31 -11.79 -26.58
C ASP A 80 -16.47 -10.52 -26.29
N SER A 81 -16.87 -9.74 -25.27
CA SER A 81 -16.21 -8.49 -24.84
C SER A 81 -16.22 -7.38 -25.88
N ASP A 82 -17.22 -7.33 -26.77
CA ASP A 82 -17.37 -6.24 -27.75
C ASP A 82 -18.02 -4.97 -27.17
N GLY A 83 -18.54 -5.06 -25.94
CA GLY A 83 -19.20 -3.99 -25.21
C GLY A 83 -20.73 -4.00 -25.34
N THR A 84 -21.31 -5.05 -25.91
CA THR A 84 -22.75 -5.34 -25.96
C THR A 84 -23.04 -6.47 -24.98
N ALA A 85 -24.01 -6.29 -24.07
CA ALA A 85 -24.36 -7.37 -23.15
C ALA A 85 -25.12 -8.49 -23.87
N ASP A 86 -24.90 -9.75 -23.48
CA ASP A 86 -25.46 -10.96 -24.09
C ASP A 86 -27.00 -10.87 -24.29
N CYS A 87 -27.71 -10.23 -23.37
CA CYS A 87 -29.18 -10.12 -23.50
C CYS A 87 -29.70 -9.18 -24.60
N VAL A 88 -28.80 -8.40 -25.20
CA VAL A 88 -29.08 -7.45 -26.30
C VAL A 88 -28.17 -7.66 -27.50
N ASP A 89 -27.19 -8.56 -27.39
CA ASP A 89 -26.50 -9.09 -28.53
C ASP A 89 -27.40 -10.10 -29.26
N ASP A 90 -27.25 -10.20 -30.58
CA ASP A 90 -27.90 -11.24 -31.37
C ASP A 90 -26.91 -12.40 -31.67
N ASP A 91 -25.63 -12.25 -31.27
CA ASP A 91 -24.49 -13.14 -31.50
C ASP A 91 -23.50 -13.04 -30.32
N ASP A 92 -23.88 -13.65 -29.19
CA ASP A 92 -23.25 -13.50 -27.85
C ASP A 92 -21.73 -13.83 -27.79
N ASP A 93 -21.22 -14.66 -28.69
CA ASP A 93 -19.81 -15.04 -28.77
C ASP A 93 -19.11 -14.64 -30.08
N ASN A 94 -19.86 -14.03 -31.02
CA ASN A 94 -19.40 -13.39 -32.25
C ASN A 94 -18.64 -14.34 -33.19
N ASP A 95 -19.02 -15.62 -33.19
CA ASP A 95 -18.51 -16.61 -34.12
C ASP A 95 -19.17 -16.56 -35.51
N GLY A 96 -20.23 -15.74 -35.62
CA GLY A 96 -21.00 -15.48 -36.83
C GLY A 96 -22.31 -16.27 -36.93
N VAL A 97 -22.70 -17.00 -35.89
CA VAL A 97 -23.97 -17.74 -35.77
C VAL A 97 -24.84 -17.10 -34.70
N PHE A 98 -25.97 -16.52 -35.11
CA PHE A 98 -26.91 -15.92 -34.15
C PHE A 98 -27.41 -16.92 -33.10
N ASP A 99 -27.59 -16.49 -31.85
CA ASP A 99 -27.91 -17.35 -30.68
C ASP A 99 -29.09 -18.30 -30.91
N VAL A 100 -30.06 -17.87 -31.72
CA VAL A 100 -31.24 -18.68 -32.06
C VAL A 100 -30.95 -19.90 -32.92
N ALA A 101 -29.82 -19.90 -33.62
CA ALA A 101 -29.29 -20.96 -34.44
C ALA A 101 -28.08 -21.66 -33.80
N ASP A 102 -27.51 -21.04 -32.75
CA ASP A 102 -26.33 -21.53 -32.05
C ASP A 102 -26.68 -22.55 -30.93
N PRO A 103 -26.10 -23.75 -30.91
CA PRO A 103 -26.26 -24.71 -29.81
C PRO A 103 -25.53 -24.33 -28.51
N ALA A 104 -24.56 -23.43 -28.57
CA ALA A 104 -23.75 -22.93 -27.46
C ALA A 104 -23.41 -21.44 -27.65
N ASP A 105 -24.46 -20.62 -27.68
CA ASP A 105 -24.49 -19.16 -27.83
C ASP A 105 -23.41 -18.34 -27.08
N THR A 106 -22.81 -18.82 -26.00
CA THR A 106 -21.75 -18.10 -25.26
C THR A 106 -20.34 -18.70 -25.43
N ASN A 107 -20.12 -19.56 -26.42
CA ASN A 107 -18.85 -20.24 -26.64
C ASN A 107 -18.51 -20.32 -28.14
N PRO A 108 -17.59 -19.47 -28.61
CA PRO A 108 -17.40 -19.24 -30.04
C PRO A 108 -16.85 -20.45 -30.79
N PHE A 109 -16.44 -21.51 -30.07
CA PHE A 109 -15.90 -22.75 -30.63
C PHE A 109 -16.96 -23.84 -30.84
N ILE A 110 -18.26 -23.56 -30.68
CA ILE A 110 -19.32 -24.57 -30.79
C ILE A 110 -20.56 -23.95 -31.45
N CYS A 111 -20.67 -24.03 -32.79
CA CYS A 111 -21.80 -23.47 -33.52
C CYS A 111 -22.67 -24.52 -34.25
N GLY A 112 -22.30 -25.79 -34.14
CA GLY A 112 -23.05 -26.97 -34.59
C GLY A 112 -23.14 -27.14 -36.11
N ASP A 113 -23.29 -28.40 -36.59
CA ASP A 113 -23.43 -28.77 -38.02
C ASP A 113 -24.71 -28.18 -38.64
N SER A 114 -24.64 -26.89 -38.99
CA SER A 114 -25.76 -26.11 -39.46
C SER A 114 -25.57 -25.82 -40.95
N GLU A 115 -26.04 -26.77 -41.77
CA GLU A 115 -27.02 -26.56 -42.86
C GLU A 115 -26.88 -27.57 -44.01
N ASN A 116 -27.76 -28.57 -44.07
CA ASN A 116 -28.44 -29.05 -45.29
C ASN A 116 -27.62 -29.31 -46.60
N ASN A 117 -26.30 -29.53 -46.58
CA ASN A 117 -25.53 -29.80 -47.80
C ASN A 117 -24.27 -30.66 -47.64
N GLY A 118 -24.21 -31.60 -46.70
CA GLY A 118 -23.08 -32.53 -46.72
C GLY A 118 -23.01 -33.50 -45.56
N GLY A 119 -23.10 -32.99 -44.33
CA GLY A 119 -22.77 -33.76 -43.14
C GLY A 119 -21.34 -34.28 -43.26
N ASP A 120 -20.37 -33.37 -43.25
CA ASP A 120 -18.96 -33.72 -43.01
C ASP A 120 -18.74 -34.13 -41.54
N GLY A 121 -19.71 -33.87 -40.66
CA GLY A 121 -19.73 -34.36 -39.28
C GLY A 121 -18.93 -33.49 -38.31
N CYS A 122 -18.50 -32.31 -38.76
CA CYS A 122 -17.78 -31.33 -37.96
C CYS A 122 -18.70 -30.27 -37.34
N ASP A 123 -18.17 -29.59 -36.32
CA ASP A 123 -18.81 -28.47 -35.63
C ASP A 123 -18.24 -27.18 -36.21
N ASP A 124 -19.06 -26.41 -36.95
CA ASP A 124 -18.72 -25.33 -37.90
C ASP A 124 -17.89 -24.12 -37.37
N CYS A 125 -17.51 -24.11 -36.07
CA CYS A 125 -16.63 -23.09 -35.47
C CYS A 125 -15.43 -23.61 -34.62
N SER A 126 -15.12 -24.91 -34.59
CA SER A 126 -14.36 -25.56 -33.50
C SER A 126 -12.84 -25.26 -33.39
N LEU A 127 -12.18 -24.74 -34.43
CA LEU A 127 -10.73 -24.47 -34.43
C LEU A 127 -10.34 -22.98 -34.31
N ALA A 128 -11.14 -22.08 -34.86
CA ALA A 128 -10.81 -20.66 -34.97
C ALA A 128 -11.85 -19.73 -34.31
N GLY A 129 -12.94 -20.30 -33.80
CA GLY A 129 -14.07 -19.55 -33.28
C GLY A 129 -14.76 -18.69 -34.32
N THR A 130 -14.71 -19.11 -35.60
CA THR A 130 -15.29 -18.36 -36.72
C THR A 130 -15.90 -19.34 -37.71
N LEU A 131 -17.13 -19.08 -38.14
CA LEU A 131 -17.89 -19.93 -39.05
C LEU A 131 -17.11 -20.32 -40.34
N ASP A 132 -16.78 -21.60 -40.47
CA ASP A 132 -16.24 -22.22 -41.70
C ASP A 132 -17.02 -23.50 -42.08
N PRO A 133 -18.13 -23.38 -42.85
CA PRO A 133 -19.05 -24.48 -43.16
C PRO A 133 -18.51 -25.58 -44.10
N ALA A 134 -17.19 -25.67 -44.26
CA ALA A 134 -16.54 -26.52 -45.24
C ALA A 134 -15.47 -27.46 -44.67
N ASN A 135 -14.88 -27.15 -43.51
CA ASN A 135 -13.86 -27.99 -42.84
C ASN A 135 -13.31 -27.27 -41.59
N ASP A 136 -13.86 -27.52 -40.42
CA ASP A 136 -13.47 -26.71 -39.27
C ASP A 136 -13.31 -27.49 -37.94
N GLY A 137 -13.39 -28.82 -38.00
CA GLY A 137 -12.78 -29.72 -37.02
C GLY A 137 -11.46 -30.31 -37.54
N THR A 138 -10.94 -31.33 -36.84
CA THR A 138 -9.71 -32.02 -37.28
C THR A 138 -9.97 -32.84 -38.54
N ASP A 139 -9.19 -32.53 -39.57
CA ASP A 139 -9.04 -33.23 -40.85
C ASP A 139 -7.57 -33.66 -40.91
N THR A 140 -7.30 -34.82 -40.29
CA THR A 140 -5.92 -35.27 -39.98
C THR A 140 -5.11 -35.54 -41.24
N ASP A 141 -5.74 -35.97 -42.33
CA ASP A 141 -5.09 -36.25 -43.61
C ASP A 141 -5.17 -35.10 -44.65
N GLY A 142 -6.01 -34.10 -44.39
CA GLY A 142 -6.19 -32.92 -45.24
C GLY A 142 -6.96 -33.18 -46.54
N ASP A 143 -7.78 -34.23 -46.59
CA ASP A 143 -8.56 -34.59 -47.78
C ASP A 143 -9.91 -33.86 -47.91
N GLY A 144 -10.27 -33.11 -46.86
CA GLY A 144 -11.48 -32.30 -46.79
C GLY A 144 -12.70 -33.04 -46.27
N GLN A 145 -12.49 -34.14 -45.54
CA GLN A 145 -13.47 -34.76 -44.65
C GLN A 145 -12.90 -34.73 -43.23
N CYS A 146 -13.75 -34.51 -42.24
CA CYS A 146 -13.33 -34.56 -40.85
C CYS A 146 -13.22 -36.00 -40.36
N ASP A 147 -12.32 -36.24 -39.39
CA ASP A 147 -12.06 -37.56 -38.77
C ASP A 147 -13.37 -38.23 -38.26
N MET A 148 -14.35 -37.46 -37.76
CA MET A 148 -15.62 -38.02 -37.26
C MET A 148 -16.55 -38.60 -38.36
N GLY A 149 -16.20 -38.43 -39.64
CA GLY A 149 -16.93 -38.90 -40.82
C GLY A 149 -16.07 -39.60 -41.88
N ASP A 150 -14.74 -39.55 -41.75
CA ASP A 150 -13.82 -40.37 -42.54
C ASP A 150 -13.81 -41.82 -42.01
N ASN A 151 -13.28 -42.75 -42.80
CA ASN A 151 -13.17 -44.16 -42.44
C ASN A 151 -11.71 -44.64 -42.57
N ASP A 152 -10.79 -43.68 -42.70
CA ASP A 152 -9.36 -43.77 -43.00
C ASP A 152 -8.78 -42.38 -42.64
N ASP A 153 -8.89 -41.99 -41.37
CA ASP A 153 -8.71 -40.60 -40.88
C ASP A 153 -7.30 -40.02 -41.16
N ASP A 154 -6.32 -40.87 -41.44
CA ASP A 154 -4.94 -40.50 -41.75
C ASP A 154 -4.50 -40.84 -43.21
N ASN A 155 -5.38 -41.50 -43.98
CA ASN A 155 -5.20 -41.93 -45.36
C ASN A 155 -3.98 -42.83 -45.62
N ASP A 156 -3.54 -43.59 -44.62
CA ASP A 156 -2.46 -44.56 -44.79
C ASP A 156 -2.91 -45.79 -45.62
N GLY A 157 -4.23 -45.95 -45.77
CA GLY A 157 -4.89 -46.98 -46.57
C GLY A 157 -5.37 -48.20 -45.77
N VAL A 158 -5.28 -48.14 -44.44
CA VAL A 158 -5.95 -49.01 -43.48
C VAL A 158 -7.19 -48.26 -42.97
N ILE A 159 -8.33 -48.95 -42.86
CA ILE A 159 -9.56 -48.32 -42.34
C ILE A 159 -9.54 -48.36 -40.80
N ASP A 160 -10.05 -47.34 -40.10
CA ASP A 160 -9.85 -47.11 -38.64
C ASP A 160 -10.14 -48.33 -37.76
N GLY A 161 -11.11 -49.16 -38.13
CA GLY A 161 -11.49 -50.32 -37.32
C GLY A 161 -10.36 -51.35 -37.10
N PRO A 162 -9.65 -51.79 -38.15
CA PRO A 162 -8.40 -52.55 -38.08
C PRO A 162 -7.13 -51.74 -37.82
N ASP A 163 -7.20 -50.41 -37.84
CA ASP A 163 -6.08 -49.57 -37.43
C ASP A 163 -5.93 -49.55 -35.90
N MET A 164 -4.69 -49.52 -35.43
CA MET A 164 -4.38 -49.40 -34.01
C MET A 164 -4.12 -47.94 -33.61
N ASP A 165 -3.82 -47.07 -34.56
CA ASP A 165 -3.68 -45.62 -34.37
C ASP A 165 -4.30 -44.90 -35.58
N ASP A 166 -5.60 -44.67 -35.50
CA ASP A 166 -6.44 -44.17 -36.60
C ASP A 166 -6.10 -42.73 -37.03
N LEU A 167 -5.28 -42.00 -36.26
CA LEU A 167 -4.88 -40.62 -36.54
C LEU A 167 -3.38 -40.46 -36.87
N ASP A 168 -2.61 -41.56 -36.91
CA ASP A 168 -1.17 -41.52 -37.20
C ASP A 168 -0.84 -42.31 -38.47
N PRO A 169 -0.63 -41.62 -39.62
CA PRO A 169 -0.43 -42.28 -40.91
C PRO A 169 0.91 -42.99 -41.05
N THR A 170 1.63 -43.13 -39.94
CA THR A 170 2.90 -43.84 -39.79
C THR A 170 2.74 -45.19 -39.07
N TYR A 171 1.57 -45.51 -38.50
CA TYR A 171 1.35 -46.68 -37.65
C TYR A 171 0.34 -47.71 -38.19
N CYS A 172 0.76 -48.51 -39.17
CA CYS A 172 -0.06 -49.63 -39.69
C CYS A 172 -0.02 -50.92 -38.80
N SER A 173 -0.76 -51.99 -39.13
CA SER A 173 -0.82 -53.21 -38.28
C SER A 173 0.44 -54.11 -38.25
N ASP A 174 0.70 -54.84 -37.15
CA ASP A 174 1.72 -55.93 -36.98
C ASP A 174 1.10 -57.33 -37.18
N THR A 175 1.18 -57.87 -38.39
CA THR A 175 0.52 -59.10 -38.82
C THR A 175 1.33 -60.37 -38.52
N ASP A 176 2.66 -60.30 -38.34
CA ASP A 176 3.52 -61.47 -38.09
C ASP A 176 4.25 -61.54 -36.74
N ALA A 177 4.01 -60.55 -35.86
CA ALA A 177 4.37 -60.51 -34.45
C ALA A 177 5.88 -60.52 -34.18
N ASP A 178 6.65 -59.89 -35.08
CA ASP A 178 8.09 -59.64 -34.92
C ASP A 178 8.40 -58.27 -34.29
N THR A 179 7.36 -57.55 -33.84
CA THR A 179 7.38 -56.22 -33.20
C THR A 179 7.71 -55.05 -34.11
N CYS A 180 7.81 -55.28 -35.43
CA CYS A 180 8.07 -54.24 -36.43
C CYS A 180 6.84 -53.95 -37.30
N ASN A 181 6.67 -52.68 -37.71
CA ASN A 181 5.50 -52.24 -38.45
C ASN A 181 5.68 -52.38 -39.98
N GLU A 182 4.60 -52.73 -40.70
CA GLU A 182 4.61 -53.26 -42.08
C GLU A 182 4.51 -52.18 -43.18
N CYS A 183 4.46 -50.90 -42.80
CA CYS A 183 4.34 -49.78 -43.72
C CYS A 183 5.68 -49.22 -44.21
N THR A 184 5.77 -49.03 -45.53
CA THR A 184 7.00 -48.58 -46.21
C THR A 184 6.87 -47.14 -46.66
N PHE A 185 7.59 -46.22 -46.01
CA PHE A 185 7.79 -44.85 -46.50
C PHE A 185 8.55 -44.83 -47.84
N ASN A 186 8.04 -44.07 -48.82
CA ASN A 186 8.81 -43.71 -50.01
C ASN A 186 9.65 -42.43 -49.71
N PRO A 187 10.93 -42.35 -50.13
CA PRO A 187 11.89 -41.26 -49.85
C PRO A 187 11.53 -39.81 -50.26
N THR A 188 10.27 -39.49 -50.54
CA THR A 188 9.84 -38.11 -50.87
C THR A 188 8.75 -37.54 -49.97
N GLY A 189 8.30 -38.24 -48.92
CA GLY A 189 7.39 -37.66 -47.90
C GLY A 189 6.08 -37.06 -48.46
N ARG A 190 5.51 -37.67 -49.51
CA ARG A 190 4.17 -37.33 -50.01
C ARG A 190 3.39 -38.60 -50.29
N PHE A 191 2.20 -38.71 -49.71
CA PHE A 191 1.15 -39.63 -50.15
C PHE A 191 0.85 -39.33 -51.62
N SER A 192 1.03 -40.33 -52.48
CA SER A 192 0.68 -40.19 -53.89
C SER A 192 -0.82 -40.45 -54.02
N PRO A 193 -1.62 -39.49 -54.52
CA PRO A 193 -3.02 -39.76 -54.82
C PRO A 193 -3.09 -40.86 -55.86
N LYS A 194 -3.94 -41.86 -55.59
CA LYS A 194 -4.31 -43.01 -56.44
C LYS A 194 -4.24 -42.71 -57.95
N PRO A 195 -3.87 -43.70 -58.78
CA PRO A 195 -4.68 -44.91 -58.90
C PRO A 195 -3.93 -46.25 -58.87
N TRP A 196 -4.52 -47.16 -58.08
CA TRP A 196 -4.38 -48.62 -57.98
C TRP A 196 -3.95 -49.39 -59.25
N PRO A 197 -3.42 -50.64 -59.17
CA PRO A 197 -3.63 -51.60 -58.06
C PRO A 197 -2.40 -52.43 -57.59
N LEU A 198 -2.55 -53.05 -56.41
CA LEU A 198 -1.80 -54.20 -55.85
C LEU A 198 -0.40 -53.90 -55.29
N TYR A 199 -0.31 -53.74 -53.97
CA TYR A 199 0.85 -54.25 -53.24
C TYR A 199 0.39 -55.07 -52.03
N THR A 200 0.97 -56.26 -51.91
CA THR A 200 0.86 -57.17 -50.78
C THR A 200 1.91 -56.78 -49.74
N PRO A 201 1.64 -56.85 -48.42
CA PRO A 201 2.64 -56.56 -47.39
C PRO A 201 3.90 -57.39 -47.64
N SER A 202 5.06 -56.73 -47.64
CA SER A 202 6.34 -57.35 -47.95
C SER A 202 7.07 -57.61 -46.64
N THR A 203 7.14 -58.88 -46.21
CA THR A 203 7.86 -59.39 -45.03
C THR A 203 9.40 -59.30 -45.17
N SER A 204 9.89 -58.22 -45.75
CA SER A 204 11.29 -58.08 -46.14
C SER A 204 11.79 -56.64 -46.11
N ASN A 205 11.00 -55.72 -45.54
CA ASN A 205 11.36 -54.32 -45.37
C ASN A 205 10.43 -53.65 -44.34
N ASP A 206 10.73 -53.90 -43.07
CA ASP A 206 9.91 -53.75 -41.86
C ASP A 206 10.63 -52.86 -40.81
N GLY A 207 11.09 -51.67 -41.19
CA GLY A 207 11.78 -50.73 -40.29
C GLY A 207 13.30 -50.67 -40.48
N THR A 208 13.95 -49.68 -39.85
CA THR A 208 15.38 -49.40 -40.02
C THR A 208 16.22 -50.17 -39.02
N ASP A 209 16.86 -51.23 -39.49
CA ASP A 209 18.08 -51.82 -38.95
C ASP A 209 19.26 -50.93 -39.39
N THR A 210 19.51 -49.87 -38.61
CA THR A 210 20.36 -48.76 -39.05
C THR A 210 21.82 -49.19 -39.26
N ASP A 211 22.26 -50.22 -38.54
CA ASP A 211 23.62 -50.78 -38.62
C ASP A 211 23.73 -52.11 -39.40
N SER A 212 22.59 -52.66 -39.84
CA SER A 212 22.44 -53.85 -40.70
C SER A 212 22.82 -55.19 -40.04
N ASP A 213 22.59 -55.34 -38.74
CA ASP A 213 22.94 -56.54 -37.98
C ASP A 213 21.81 -57.60 -37.89
N GLY A 214 20.59 -57.22 -38.29
CA GLY A 214 19.41 -58.09 -38.37
C GLY A 214 18.58 -58.17 -37.09
N LEU A 215 18.76 -57.26 -36.14
CA LEU A 215 17.84 -56.95 -35.04
C LEU A 215 17.28 -55.54 -35.22
N CYS A 216 16.13 -55.23 -34.62
CA CYS A 216 15.70 -53.84 -34.50
C CYS A 216 16.60 -53.11 -33.48
N ASP A 217 16.69 -51.78 -33.59
CA ASP A 217 17.53 -50.90 -32.75
C ASP A 217 17.25 -51.07 -31.22
N SER A 218 16.21 -51.80 -30.79
CA SER A 218 16.01 -52.23 -29.39
C SER A 218 17.06 -53.24 -28.87
N GLY A 219 18.02 -53.65 -29.70
CA GLY A 219 19.17 -54.50 -29.36
C GLY A 219 20.51 -53.77 -29.27
N ASP A 220 20.54 -52.44 -29.47
CA ASP A 220 21.77 -51.66 -29.61
C ASP A 220 22.41 -51.21 -28.27
N PRO A 221 23.71 -50.86 -28.26
CA PRO A 221 24.45 -50.47 -27.06
C PRO A 221 24.06 -49.08 -26.53
N GLN A 222 23.96 -48.97 -25.20
CA GLN A 222 23.55 -47.77 -24.43
C GLN A 222 24.14 -46.47 -24.97
N THR A 223 23.26 -45.51 -25.26
CA THR A 223 23.63 -44.17 -25.72
C THR A 223 22.79 -43.13 -24.99
N CYS A 224 23.35 -42.60 -23.91
CA CYS A 224 22.67 -41.63 -23.08
C CYS A 224 22.23 -40.35 -23.79
N GLY A 225 21.03 -39.87 -23.46
CA GLY A 225 20.50 -38.58 -23.87
C GLY A 225 19.78 -38.59 -25.20
N ASN A 226 19.18 -39.72 -25.54
CA ASN A 226 18.53 -39.94 -26.83
C ASN A 226 16.99 -40.05 -26.74
N ASN A 227 16.43 -39.79 -25.55
CA ASN A 227 15.04 -39.96 -25.14
C ASN A 227 14.56 -41.41 -24.99
N ASN A 228 15.46 -42.39 -24.99
CA ASN A 228 15.11 -43.79 -24.79
C ASN A 228 15.93 -44.39 -23.66
N ILE A 229 15.26 -44.94 -22.66
CA ILE A 229 15.93 -45.67 -21.58
C ILE A 229 16.31 -47.06 -22.11
N GLU A 230 17.59 -47.25 -22.43
CA GLU A 230 18.15 -48.51 -22.90
C GLU A 230 18.55 -49.48 -21.76
N THR A 231 18.82 -50.74 -22.12
CA THR A 231 19.14 -51.77 -21.13
C THR A 231 20.45 -51.45 -20.39
N GLY A 232 20.30 -50.98 -19.15
CA GLY A 232 21.35 -50.66 -18.16
C GLY A 232 21.65 -49.17 -18.01
N GLU A 233 20.83 -48.30 -18.61
CA GLU A 233 20.62 -46.92 -18.17
C GLU A 233 19.68 -46.91 -16.96
N GLU A 234 19.85 -45.96 -16.04
CA GLU A 234 18.97 -45.78 -14.89
C GLU A 234 17.91 -44.67 -15.10
N CYS A 235 18.13 -43.81 -16.10
CA CYS A 235 17.27 -42.72 -16.61
C CYS A 235 17.71 -42.35 -18.04
N ASP A 236 16.92 -41.54 -18.77
CA ASP A 236 17.29 -40.79 -19.98
C ASP A 236 16.27 -39.62 -20.11
N ASP A 237 16.75 -38.38 -20.20
CA ASP A 237 15.93 -37.15 -20.28
C ASP A 237 16.11 -36.39 -21.60
N GLY A 238 16.59 -37.10 -22.64
CA GLY A 238 16.66 -36.57 -23.99
C GLY A 238 17.84 -35.68 -24.28
N ASN A 239 18.78 -35.56 -23.35
CA ASN A 239 20.03 -34.85 -23.58
C ASN A 239 21.16 -35.41 -22.69
N ILE A 240 22.38 -34.86 -22.85
CA ILE A 240 23.57 -35.28 -22.08
C ILE A 240 24.05 -34.17 -21.15
N MET A 241 23.19 -33.20 -20.86
CA MET A 241 23.46 -32.24 -19.80
C MET A 241 23.39 -33.00 -18.47
N SER A 242 24.12 -32.48 -17.49
CA SER A 242 23.98 -32.95 -16.13
C SER A 242 23.05 -31.97 -15.41
N ASP A 243 22.41 -32.47 -14.36
CA ASP A 243 21.58 -31.78 -13.36
C ASP A 243 20.17 -31.37 -13.80
N ASP A 244 19.63 -32.00 -14.85
CA ASP A 244 18.27 -31.81 -15.35
C ASP A 244 17.36 -33.07 -15.29
N GLY A 245 17.84 -34.14 -14.65
CA GLY A 245 17.08 -35.35 -14.39
C GLY A 245 17.85 -36.63 -14.68
N CYS A 246 18.83 -36.57 -15.58
CA CYS A 246 19.68 -37.70 -15.93
C CYS A 246 21.10 -37.31 -16.37
N SER A 247 22.11 -37.90 -15.73
CA SER A 247 23.50 -37.52 -16.02
C SER A 247 23.91 -37.92 -17.43
N SER A 248 24.96 -37.27 -17.96
CA SER A 248 25.63 -37.66 -19.22
C SER A 248 26.12 -39.11 -19.32
N SER A 249 26.04 -39.88 -18.22
CA SER A 249 26.36 -41.30 -18.13
C SER A 249 25.15 -42.21 -17.88
N CYS A 250 23.94 -41.64 -17.98
CA CYS A 250 22.64 -42.29 -17.80
C CYS A 250 22.48 -43.01 -16.47
N GLN A 251 22.89 -42.30 -15.43
CA GLN A 251 22.61 -42.64 -14.04
C GLN A 251 21.62 -41.61 -13.49
N ASN A 252 20.67 -42.06 -12.67
CA ASN A 252 19.74 -41.16 -11.99
C ASN A 252 20.57 -40.12 -11.24
N GLU A 253 20.31 -38.86 -11.55
CA GLU A 253 20.92 -37.79 -10.82
C GLU A 253 20.31 -37.80 -9.43
N ILE A 254 21.18 -37.92 -8.43
CA ILE A 254 20.85 -37.37 -7.13
C ILE A 254 21.12 -35.90 -7.37
N PRO A 255 20.11 -35.02 -7.51
CA PRO A 255 20.40 -33.62 -7.77
C PRO A 255 21.30 -33.16 -6.63
N GLU A 256 22.48 -32.65 -6.95
CA GLU A 256 23.36 -32.01 -5.98
C GLU A 256 22.74 -30.67 -5.66
N PHE A 257 21.67 -30.72 -4.87
CA PHE A 257 20.97 -29.52 -4.45
C PHE A 257 21.91 -28.58 -3.69
N LEU A 258 23.00 -29.08 -3.11
CA LEU A 258 23.91 -28.30 -2.27
C LEU A 258 25.32 -28.25 -2.84
N VAL A 259 25.85 -27.03 -2.99
CA VAL A 259 27.26 -26.77 -3.34
C VAL A 259 27.92 -25.95 -2.24
N ILE A 260 29.21 -26.16 -2.01
CA ILE A 260 30.11 -25.28 -1.25
C ILE A 260 30.24 -24.00 -2.06
N ASN A 261 29.64 -22.91 -1.63
CA ASN A 261 29.49 -21.71 -2.44
C ASN A 261 30.60 -20.68 -2.20
N GLU A 262 31.05 -20.54 -0.95
CA GLU A 262 32.02 -19.54 -0.56
C GLU A 262 32.79 -19.98 0.69
N PHE A 263 34.06 -19.61 0.81
CA PHE A 263 34.83 -19.80 2.04
C PHE A 263 36.02 -18.85 2.14
N ASP A 264 36.42 -18.55 3.37
CA ASP A 264 37.67 -17.85 3.70
C ASP A 264 38.50 -18.71 4.66
N TYR A 265 39.67 -19.13 4.20
CA TYR A 265 40.59 -20.01 4.93
C TYR A 265 41.92 -19.35 5.31
N ASP A 266 42.20 -18.13 4.85
CA ASP A 266 43.47 -17.48 5.16
C ASP A 266 43.32 -15.97 5.41
N GLN A 267 43.29 -15.65 6.70
CA GLN A 267 43.15 -14.29 7.20
C GLN A 267 44.46 -13.79 7.81
N PRO A 268 44.74 -12.47 7.75
CA PRO A 268 45.93 -11.93 8.37
C PRO A 268 45.80 -11.88 9.90
N GLY A 269 46.40 -12.84 10.60
CA GLY A 269 46.65 -12.74 12.04
C GLY A 269 46.23 -13.96 12.86
N MET A 270 45.12 -13.82 13.59
CA MET A 270 44.44 -14.93 14.26
C MET A 270 43.12 -15.07 13.51
N ASP A 271 42.82 -16.27 13.02
CA ASP A 271 41.76 -16.52 12.06
C ASP A 271 40.42 -16.64 12.79
N TYR A 272 39.77 -15.51 13.06
CA TYR A 272 38.51 -15.42 13.81
C TYR A 272 37.26 -15.35 12.91
N SER A 273 37.46 -15.09 11.62
CA SER A 273 36.39 -14.87 10.64
C SER A 273 36.43 -15.89 9.50
N GLU A 274 37.07 -17.05 9.70
CA GLU A 274 36.98 -18.15 8.73
C GLU A 274 35.55 -18.70 8.72
N PHE A 275 35.07 -19.02 7.52
CA PHE A 275 33.75 -19.60 7.33
C PHE A 275 33.70 -20.45 6.06
N ILE A 276 32.64 -21.27 5.98
CA ILE A 276 32.29 -22.10 4.83
C ILE A 276 30.80 -21.90 4.61
N GLU A 277 30.43 -21.53 3.40
CA GLU A 277 29.05 -21.36 2.97
C GLU A 277 28.65 -22.51 2.06
N ILE A 278 27.44 -23.00 2.25
CA ILE A 278 26.77 -23.95 1.36
C ILE A 278 25.55 -23.24 0.76
N LYS A 279 25.33 -23.37 -0.55
CA LYS A 279 24.14 -22.85 -1.22
C LYS A 279 23.25 -23.99 -1.70
N ASN A 280 21.93 -23.84 -1.55
CA ASN A 280 20.96 -24.68 -2.23
C ASN A 280 20.71 -24.19 -3.67
N VAL A 281 21.28 -24.87 -4.66
CA VAL A 281 21.17 -24.53 -6.09
C VAL A 281 20.03 -25.25 -6.80
N GLY A 282 19.33 -26.14 -6.11
CA GLY A 282 18.22 -26.87 -6.69
C GLY A 282 16.87 -26.24 -6.41
N VAL A 283 15.85 -26.76 -7.10
CA VAL A 283 14.49 -26.19 -7.11
C VAL A 283 13.62 -26.58 -5.90
N GLY A 284 14.17 -27.34 -4.95
CA GLY A 284 13.44 -27.85 -3.79
C GLY A 284 14.20 -27.63 -2.48
N THR A 285 13.46 -27.55 -1.38
CA THR A 285 14.03 -27.45 -0.02
C THR A 285 14.83 -28.70 0.33
N VAL A 286 16.02 -28.50 0.92
CA VAL A 286 16.92 -29.57 1.36
C VAL A 286 17.01 -29.57 2.88
N ASN A 287 16.71 -30.72 3.48
CA ASN A 287 17.01 -30.94 4.89
C ASN A 287 18.49 -31.32 5.06
N LEU A 288 19.20 -30.60 5.93
CA LEU A 288 20.63 -30.74 6.19
C LEU A 288 20.98 -31.91 7.14
N ASP A 289 19.99 -32.63 7.68
CA ASP A 289 20.27 -33.83 8.48
C ASP A 289 21.06 -34.86 7.66
N ASN A 290 22.04 -35.50 8.31
CA ASN A 290 22.98 -36.46 7.71
C ASN A 290 23.94 -35.89 6.66
N TYR A 291 23.98 -34.56 6.48
CA TYR A 291 25.08 -33.90 5.79
C TYR A 291 26.22 -33.60 6.77
N GLU A 292 27.45 -33.63 6.26
CA GLU A 292 28.63 -33.23 7.02
C GLU A 292 29.68 -32.57 6.13
N ILE A 293 30.37 -31.56 6.67
CA ILE A 293 31.57 -30.98 6.08
C ILE A 293 32.79 -31.72 6.63
N ARG A 294 33.71 -32.11 5.74
CA ARG A 294 34.99 -32.69 6.10
C ARG A 294 36.12 -31.81 5.61
N LEU A 295 36.95 -31.35 6.54
CA LEU A 295 38.13 -30.56 6.24
C LEU A 295 39.33 -31.51 6.10
N ILE A 296 39.92 -31.53 4.91
CA ILE A 296 40.91 -32.51 4.49
C ILE A 296 42.29 -31.87 4.47
N ASN A 297 43.24 -32.51 5.15
CA ASN A 297 44.64 -32.15 5.04
C ASN A 297 45.23 -32.85 3.80
N GLY A 298 45.75 -32.10 2.83
CA GLY A 298 46.36 -32.63 1.61
C GLY A 298 47.76 -33.22 1.81
N ALA A 299 48.34 -33.10 3.01
CA ALA A 299 49.54 -33.84 3.38
C ALA A 299 49.23 -35.33 3.66
N SER A 300 50.13 -36.21 3.24
CA SER A 300 49.96 -37.65 3.43
C SER A 300 50.11 -38.07 4.90
N PRO A 301 49.16 -38.83 5.49
CA PRO A 301 47.96 -39.39 4.86
C PRO A 301 46.80 -38.40 4.76
N MET A 302 46.12 -38.38 3.61
CA MET A 302 44.91 -37.59 3.39
C MET A 302 43.77 -38.13 4.25
N THR A 303 43.60 -37.53 5.41
CA THR A 303 42.55 -37.85 6.37
C THR A 303 41.88 -36.56 6.80
N PRO A 304 40.55 -36.56 7.02
CA PRO A 304 39.89 -35.40 7.57
C PRO A 304 40.48 -35.08 8.94
N TYR A 305 40.91 -33.83 9.14
CA TYR A 305 41.36 -33.36 10.46
C TYR A 305 40.20 -32.86 11.31
N THR A 306 39.11 -32.43 10.65
CA THR A 306 37.86 -32.00 11.26
C THR A 306 36.68 -32.55 10.46
N VAL A 307 35.62 -32.94 11.17
CA VAL A 307 34.33 -33.33 10.60
C VAL A 307 33.24 -32.55 11.36
N ILE A 308 32.42 -31.84 10.62
CA ILE A 308 31.34 -30.98 11.12
C ILE A 308 30.02 -31.59 10.64
N ASN A 309 29.20 -32.10 11.55
CA ASN A 309 27.86 -32.58 11.19
C ASN A 309 26.93 -31.38 11.11
N LEU A 310 26.17 -31.26 10.03
CA LEU A 310 25.17 -30.21 9.89
C LEU A 310 23.93 -30.56 10.73
N PRO A 311 23.18 -29.55 11.22
CA PRO A 311 21.99 -29.80 12.03
C PRO A 311 20.81 -30.28 11.17
N ASP A 312 19.76 -30.76 11.84
CA ASP A 312 18.45 -30.98 11.25
C ASP A 312 17.78 -29.61 11.02
N ALA A 313 18.08 -29.01 9.86
CA ALA A 313 17.60 -27.71 9.41
C ALA A 313 17.22 -27.80 7.93
N ASP A 314 16.15 -27.12 7.53
CA ASP A 314 15.71 -27.05 6.15
C ASP A 314 16.30 -25.80 5.47
N LEU A 315 16.87 -25.98 4.28
CA LEU A 315 17.43 -24.92 3.45
C LEU A 315 16.60 -24.79 2.18
N ALA A 316 15.93 -23.64 1.97
CA ALA A 316 15.04 -23.46 0.81
C ALA A 316 15.85 -23.31 -0.50
N PRO A 317 15.21 -23.41 -1.68
CA PRO A 317 15.86 -23.10 -2.95
C PRO A 317 16.50 -21.70 -2.92
N ASP A 318 17.70 -21.57 -3.47
CA ASP A 318 18.51 -20.35 -3.51
C ASP A 318 18.99 -19.79 -2.14
N ASP A 319 18.68 -20.46 -1.03
CA ASP A 319 19.18 -20.06 0.29
C ASP A 319 20.62 -20.53 0.55
N TYR A 320 21.25 -19.87 1.54
CA TYR A 320 22.64 -20.07 1.98
C TYR A 320 22.67 -20.61 3.42
N TYR A 321 23.69 -21.40 3.73
CA TYR A 321 23.97 -21.89 5.08
C TYR A 321 25.45 -21.67 5.44
N VAL A 322 25.71 -20.77 6.38
CA VAL A 322 27.06 -20.32 6.75
C VAL A 322 27.54 -20.99 8.03
N ILE A 323 28.62 -21.75 7.91
CA ILE A 323 29.34 -22.40 8.99
C ILE A 323 30.53 -21.52 9.33
N CYS A 324 30.54 -20.90 10.50
CA CYS A 324 31.53 -19.90 10.84
C CYS A 324 32.33 -20.25 12.09
N THR A 325 33.46 -19.58 12.22
CA THR A 325 34.32 -19.67 13.40
C THR A 325 33.80 -18.80 14.55
N SER A 326 33.20 -17.64 14.26
CA SER A 326 32.61 -16.78 15.30
C SER A 326 31.40 -16.04 14.75
N SER A 327 30.24 -16.28 15.35
CA SER A 327 29.01 -15.54 15.02
C SER A 327 29.10 -14.03 15.30
N ALA A 328 30.11 -13.60 16.06
CA ALA A 328 30.38 -12.19 16.32
C ALA A 328 31.25 -11.51 15.23
N MET A 329 31.92 -12.29 14.38
CA MET A 329 32.88 -11.79 13.38
C MET A 329 32.46 -12.10 11.94
N VAL A 330 31.58 -13.09 11.73
CA VAL A 330 31.09 -13.50 10.42
C VAL A 330 29.59 -13.22 10.34
N VAL A 331 29.21 -12.33 9.42
CA VAL A 331 27.80 -12.01 9.09
C VAL A 331 27.10 -13.26 8.56
N GLY A 332 25.79 -13.39 8.80
CA GLY A 332 25.01 -14.50 8.28
C GLY A 332 25.37 -15.86 8.88
N CYS A 333 26.15 -15.92 9.96
CA CYS A 333 26.55 -17.19 10.56
C CYS A 333 25.38 -17.99 11.14
N ASP A 334 25.08 -19.14 10.52
CA ASP A 334 24.06 -20.08 10.97
C ASP A 334 24.60 -21.10 11.98
N LEU A 335 25.85 -21.53 11.80
CA LEU A 335 26.50 -22.52 12.66
C LEU A 335 27.87 -22.05 13.17
N ASP A 336 27.90 -21.63 14.43
CA ASP A 336 29.12 -21.22 15.14
C ASP A 336 29.92 -22.44 15.65
N ILE A 337 31.16 -22.58 15.17
CA ILE A 337 32.06 -23.70 15.50
C ILE A 337 33.11 -23.27 16.53
N ASN A 338 33.14 -24.01 17.64
CA ASN A 338 34.13 -23.82 18.70
C ASN A 338 35.36 -24.75 18.55
N PRO A 339 36.58 -24.26 18.82
CA PRO A 339 36.91 -22.92 19.29
C PRO A 339 36.88 -21.88 18.17
N ASP A 340 36.61 -20.63 18.54
CA ASP A 340 36.44 -19.49 17.63
C ASP A 340 37.74 -19.02 16.94
N THR A 341 38.66 -19.93 16.63
CA THR A 341 39.89 -19.63 15.88
C THR A 341 40.40 -20.84 15.11
N ASN A 342 40.96 -20.63 13.91
CA ASN A 342 41.64 -21.65 13.09
C ASN A 342 40.75 -22.89 12.81
N LEU A 343 39.54 -22.65 12.33
CA LEU A 343 38.62 -23.67 11.82
C LEU A 343 39.25 -24.41 10.63
N MET A 344 39.83 -23.67 9.69
CA MET A 344 40.48 -24.21 8.50
C MET A 344 42.01 -24.16 8.61
N GLN A 345 42.68 -24.88 7.72
CA GLN A 345 44.14 -24.92 7.63
C GLN A 345 44.57 -24.19 6.37
N ASN A 346 45.57 -23.33 6.53
CA ASN A 346 46.21 -22.54 5.48
C ASN A 346 47.25 -23.41 4.72
N GLY A 347 46.95 -24.70 4.56
CA GLY A 347 47.82 -25.68 3.92
C GLY A 347 47.59 -25.71 2.41
N ASP A 348 48.62 -25.39 1.64
CA ASP A 348 48.55 -25.49 0.17
C ASP A 348 49.18 -26.81 -0.34
N PRO A 349 48.41 -27.78 -0.85
CA PRO A 349 46.94 -27.79 -0.99
C PRO A 349 46.25 -28.55 0.15
N ASP A 350 45.04 -28.11 0.49
CA ASP A 350 44.06 -28.75 1.39
C ASP A 350 42.69 -28.78 0.68
N ALA A 351 41.62 -29.28 1.31
CA ALA A 351 40.29 -29.32 0.68
C ALA A 351 39.12 -29.31 1.69
N ILE A 352 37.96 -28.85 1.23
CA ILE A 352 36.66 -28.91 1.90
C ILE A 352 35.77 -29.86 1.09
N ALA A 353 35.16 -30.83 1.75
CA ALA A 353 34.26 -31.78 1.10
C ALA A 353 32.92 -31.85 1.83
N LEU A 354 31.83 -31.64 1.09
CA LEU A 354 30.46 -31.85 1.54
C LEU A 354 30.08 -33.31 1.31
N TYR A 355 29.57 -33.96 2.36
CA TYR A 355 29.17 -35.36 2.33
C TYR A 355 27.71 -35.53 2.71
N LYS A 356 27.05 -36.52 2.12
CA LYS A 356 25.78 -37.09 2.59
C LYS A 356 25.91 -38.60 2.68
N LEU A 357 25.66 -39.19 3.86
CA LEU A 357 25.70 -40.65 4.06
C LEU A 357 26.94 -41.35 3.45
N ASN A 358 28.12 -40.73 3.60
CA ASN A 358 29.42 -41.18 3.07
C ASN A 358 29.66 -41.02 1.55
N THR A 359 28.75 -40.42 0.81
CA THR A 359 28.94 -39.98 -0.59
C THR A 359 29.40 -38.53 -0.61
N ILE A 360 30.41 -38.19 -1.42
CA ILE A 360 30.78 -36.79 -1.67
C ILE A 360 29.67 -36.19 -2.52
N ILE A 361 29.14 -35.05 -2.08
CA ILE A 361 28.19 -34.23 -2.83
C ILE A 361 28.97 -33.18 -3.60
N ASP A 362 29.79 -32.38 -2.93
CA ASP A 362 30.63 -31.37 -3.58
C ASP A 362 32.00 -31.32 -2.89
N VAL A 363 33.06 -30.95 -3.61
CA VAL A 363 34.40 -30.80 -3.07
C VAL A 363 35.22 -29.70 -3.73
N VAL A 364 35.78 -28.82 -2.90
CA VAL A 364 36.74 -27.81 -3.31
C VAL A 364 38.11 -28.03 -2.69
N SER A 365 39.13 -28.18 -3.53
CA SER A 365 40.53 -28.03 -3.10
C SER A 365 41.04 -26.61 -3.37
N TYR A 366 41.85 -26.08 -2.47
CA TYR A 366 42.42 -24.73 -2.55
C TYR A 366 43.95 -24.77 -2.40
N GLY A 367 44.64 -23.76 -2.94
CA GLY A 367 46.11 -23.73 -2.97
C GLY A 367 46.75 -24.78 -3.92
N GLY A 368 45.93 -25.50 -4.70
CA GLY A 368 46.33 -26.53 -5.66
C GLY A 368 45.51 -27.83 -5.55
N ASP A 369 45.97 -28.90 -6.23
CA ASP A 369 45.24 -30.17 -6.28
C ASP A 369 45.48 -31.03 -5.01
N THR A 370 44.40 -31.43 -4.35
CA THR A 370 44.35 -32.42 -3.26
C THR A 370 43.82 -33.76 -3.78
N PRO A 371 44.69 -34.76 -4.07
CA PRO A 371 44.28 -36.06 -4.60
C PRO A 371 43.05 -36.71 -3.95
N GLY A 372 42.00 -36.92 -4.75
CA GLY A 372 40.73 -37.53 -4.32
C GLY A 372 39.71 -36.54 -3.77
N TYR A 373 40.07 -35.25 -3.70
CA TYR A 373 39.24 -34.13 -3.22
C TYR A 373 39.48 -32.89 -4.09
N THR A 374 39.59 -33.10 -5.40
CA THR A 374 39.75 -32.03 -6.40
C THR A 374 38.84 -32.35 -7.56
N GLU A 375 38.03 -31.37 -7.95
CA GLU A 375 37.22 -31.42 -9.17
C GLU A 375 38.04 -30.86 -10.31
N GLU A 376 38.53 -31.77 -11.16
CA GLU A 376 39.46 -31.53 -12.27
C GLU A 376 40.79 -30.83 -11.90
N THR A 377 40.73 -29.57 -11.46
CA THR A 377 41.84 -28.71 -11.04
C THR A 377 41.45 -27.88 -9.83
N GLY A 378 42.36 -27.77 -8.84
CA GLY A 378 42.09 -27.03 -7.61
C GLY A 378 41.89 -25.53 -7.81
N ALA A 379 41.08 -24.95 -6.93
CA ALA A 379 40.82 -23.52 -6.85
C ALA A 379 42.12 -22.72 -6.64
N GLY A 380 42.01 -21.41 -6.84
CA GLY A 380 43.10 -20.48 -6.56
C GLY A 380 43.55 -20.46 -5.10
N ASP A 381 44.40 -19.49 -4.81
CA ASP A 381 44.86 -19.16 -3.47
C ASP A 381 44.19 -17.84 -3.09
N ASP A 382 43.64 -17.74 -1.89
CA ASP A 382 43.27 -16.44 -1.34
C ASP A 382 44.55 -15.70 -0.97
N SER A 383 44.69 -14.43 -1.33
CA SER A 383 46.00 -13.76 -1.32
C SER A 383 46.53 -13.39 0.07
N HIS A 384 45.84 -13.71 1.18
CA HIS A 384 46.22 -13.41 2.57
C HIS A 384 46.36 -11.90 2.89
N LEU A 385 46.08 -11.01 1.92
CA LEU A 385 46.46 -9.59 1.96
C LEU A 385 45.29 -8.67 2.34
N LEU A 386 44.05 -9.14 2.24
CA LEU A 386 42.83 -8.39 2.56
C LEU A 386 42.05 -9.19 3.60
N THR A 387 41.46 -8.50 4.57
CA THR A 387 40.74 -9.12 5.71
C THR A 387 39.33 -9.59 5.37
N ALA A 388 38.83 -9.24 4.19
CA ALA A 388 37.48 -9.56 3.72
C ALA A 388 37.52 -10.12 2.29
N SER A 389 38.61 -10.80 1.93
CA SER A 389 38.68 -11.60 0.71
C SER A 389 38.55 -13.07 1.05
N GLY A 390 38.05 -13.85 0.09
CA GLY A 390 37.90 -15.30 0.19
C GLY A 390 37.82 -15.92 -1.20
N LEU A 391 37.50 -17.21 -1.27
CA LEU A 391 37.22 -17.92 -2.51
C LEU A 391 35.72 -18.13 -2.64
N SER A 392 35.12 -17.54 -3.66
CA SER A 392 33.68 -17.57 -3.91
C SER A 392 33.40 -18.17 -5.28
N ARG A 393 32.36 -19.02 -5.39
CA ARG A 393 31.86 -19.50 -6.68
C ARG A 393 31.30 -18.32 -7.47
N TYR A 394 31.75 -18.15 -8.72
CA TYR A 394 31.30 -17.07 -9.58
C TYR A 394 31.13 -17.54 -11.03
N PRO A 395 29.92 -17.47 -11.61
CA PRO A 395 28.64 -17.00 -11.02
C PRO A 395 28.19 -17.76 -9.76
N ASP A 396 27.38 -17.10 -8.92
CA ASP A 396 26.90 -17.63 -7.64
C ASP A 396 26.19 -18.99 -7.81
N GLY A 397 26.56 -19.98 -6.99
CA GLY A 397 26.03 -21.34 -7.06
C GLY A 397 26.42 -22.14 -8.30
N GLN A 398 27.14 -21.57 -9.28
CA GLN A 398 27.48 -22.29 -10.49
C GLN A 398 28.61 -23.30 -10.24
N ASP A 399 28.33 -24.57 -10.51
CA ASP A 399 29.29 -25.66 -10.42
C ASP A 399 29.50 -26.31 -11.79
N THR A 400 30.71 -26.24 -12.33
CA THR A 400 31.08 -26.91 -13.59
C THR A 400 31.88 -28.18 -13.36
N ASN A 401 31.92 -28.66 -12.12
CA ASN A 401 32.81 -29.72 -11.66
C ASN A 401 34.28 -29.38 -11.94
N ASN A 402 34.67 -28.10 -11.79
CA ASN A 402 36.06 -27.66 -11.93
C ASN A 402 36.36 -26.52 -10.97
N ASN A 403 37.01 -26.81 -9.84
CA ASN A 403 37.24 -25.82 -8.78
C ASN A 403 37.96 -24.54 -9.29
N ALA A 404 38.89 -24.67 -10.24
CA ALA A 404 39.62 -23.53 -10.80
C ALA A 404 38.80 -22.66 -11.76
N ALA A 405 37.75 -23.24 -12.37
CA ALA A 405 36.83 -22.51 -13.25
C ALA A 405 35.72 -21.83 -12.45
N ASP A 406 35.32 -22.45 -11.35
CA ASP A 406 34.14 -22.04 -10.57
C ASP A 406 34.50 -21.02 -9.49
N PHE A 407 35.66 -21.14 -8.84
CA PHE A 407 36.05 -20.24 -7.75
C PHE A 407 36.97 -19.09 -8.20
N VAL A 408 36.65 -17.90 -7.70
CA VAL A 408 37.47 -16.70 -7.87
C VAL A 408 37.79 -16.09 -6.51
N ALA A 409 38.98 -15.50 -6.38
CA ALA A 409 39.29 -14.68 -5.21
C ALA A 409 38.51 -13.36 -5.31
N SER A 410 37.54 -13.14 -4.42
CA SER A 410 36.70 -11.94 -4.37
C SER A 410 36.42 -11.51 -2.94
N CYS A 411 35.62 -10.46 -2.77
CA CYS A 411 35.18 -10.03 -1.45
C CYS A 411 34.14 -11.01 -0.91
N ILE A 412 34.28 -11.37 0.36
CA ILE A 412 33.38 -12.34 0.97
C ILE A 412 31.97 -11.77 1.13
N THR A 413 30.98 -12.59 0.85
CA THR A 413 29.55 -12.28 0.94
C THR A 413 28.77 -13.36 1.70
N PRO A 414 29.14 -13.68 2.96
CA PRO A 414 28.50 -14.80 3.66
C PRO A 414 27.00 -14.51 3.88
N GLY A 415 26.18 -15.48 3.52
CA GLY A 415 24.72 -15.47 3.64
C GLY A 415 23.99 -14.78 2.50
N ILE A 416 24.68 -14.30 1.46
CA ILE A 416 24.09 -13.62 0.30
C ILE A 416 24.79 -13.98 -1.01
N GLU A 417 24.23 -13.57 -2.14
CA GLU A 417 24.75 -13.88 -3.49
C GLU A 417 26.21 -13.41 -3.70
N ASN A 418 27.06 -14.32 -4.18
CA ASN A 418 28.44 -14.03 -4.57
C ASN A 418 28.51 -13.01 -5.70
N VAL A 419 29.14 -11.87 -5.42
CA VAL A 419 29.41 -10.83 -6.40
C VAL A 419 30.90 -10.68 -6.65
N ASN A 420 31.31 -10.59 -7.92
CA ASN A 420 32.70 -10.30 -8.26
C ASN A 420 33.02 -8.82 -8.04
N TYR A 421 33.30 -8.46 -6.78
CA TYR A 421 33.61 -7.10 -6.37
C TYR A 421 35.14 -6.90 -6.27
N PRO A 422 35.70 -5.86 -6.92
CA PRO A 422 37.15 -5.67 -6.98
C PRO A 422 37.76 -4.92 -5.79
N ASP A 423 36.97 -4.40 -4.85
CA ASP A 423 37.44 -3.58 -3.72
C ASP A 423 36.85 -4.03 -2.37
N CYS A 424 37.58 -4.88 -1.64
CA CYS A 424 37.16 -5.41 -0.35
C CYS A 424 37.50 -4.49 0.84
N ALA A 425 37.86 -3.22 0.57
CA ALA A 425 38.06 -2.24 1.63
C ALA A 425 36.74 -1.77 2.27
N HIS A 426 35.61 -1.97 1.59
CA HIS A 426 34.26 -1.68 2.10
C HIS A 426 33.34 -2.81 1.60
N PRO A 427 33.24 -3.92 2.35
CA PRO A 427 32.42 -5.04 1.91
C PRO A 427 30.93 -4.66 1.90
N PRO A 428 30.06 -5.42 1.20
CA PRO A 428 28.63 -5.10 1.09
C PRO A 428 27.90 -4.99 2.44
N TRP A 429 28.42 -5.61 3.48
CA TRP A 429 27.88 -5.65 4.84
C TRP A 429 28.54 -4.64 5.82
N ASP A 430 29.57 -3.92 5.39
CA ASP A 430 30.20 -2.76 6.08
C ASP A 430 30.56 -1.73 5.00
N THR A 431 29.54 -0.98 4.58
CA THR A 431 29.57 -0.19 3.35
C THR A 431 30.50 1.01 3.42
N ASP A 432 30.83 1.48 4.62
CA ASP A 432 31.75 2.61 4.82
C ASP A 432 33.11 2.23 5.43
N GLY A 433 33.29 0.95 5.78
CA GLY A 433 34.56 0.33 6.18
C GLY A 433 35.01 0.73 7.58
N ASP A 434 34.08 1.05 8.48
CA ASP A 434 34.39 1.51 9.83
C ASP A 434 34.44 0.38 10.88
N SER A 435 34.23 -0.87 10.45
CA SER A 435 34.17 -2.08 11.27
C SER A 435 32.90 -2.23 12.12
N VAL A 436 31.85 -1.48 11.83
CA VAL A 436 30.48 -1.72 12.30
C VAL A 436 29.66 -2.25 11.12
N LEU A 437 28.90 -3.32 11.35
CA LEU A 437 28.07 -3.92 10.31
C LEU A 437 26.91 -2.99 9.98
N ASN A 438 26.52 -2.88 8.70
CA ASN A 438 25.42 -2.03 8.25
C ASN A 438 24.12 -2.16 9.09
N GLU A 439 23.82 -3.36 9.58
CA GLU A 439 22.63 -3.65 10.40
C GLU A 439 22.76 -3.21 11.87
N LEU A 440 23.99 -3.03 12.34
CA LEU A 440 24.33 -2.53 13.68
C LEU A 440 24.84 -1.08 13.64
N ASP A 441 24.92 -0.49 12.46
CA ASP A 441 25.51 0.81 12.20
C ASP A 441 24.43 1.89 12.13
N ASN A 442 24.48 2.85 13.06
CA ASN A 442 23.59 4.02 13.04
C ASN A 442 23.98 5.05 11.96
N CYS A 443 25.06 4.82 11.21
CA CYS A 443 25.44 5.54 10.00
C CYS A 443 26.00 4.65 8.87
N PRO A 444 25.20 3.78 8.22
CA PRO A 444 25.66 2.76 7.26
C PRO A 444 26.43 3.24 6.02
N MET A 445 26.55 4.55 5.82
CA MET A 445 27.21 5.18 4.68
C MET A 445 28.26 6.22 5.10
N ALA A 446 28.50 6.41 6.40
CA ALA A 446 29.37 7.43 6.95
C ALA A 446 30.10 6.98 8.22
N SER A 447 31.34 6.52 8.02
CA SER A 447 32.20 5.92 9.04
C SER A 447 32.16 6.63 10.40
N ASN A 448 31.70 5.91 11.42
CA ASN A 448 31.59 6.33 12.81
C ASN A 448 31.69 5.14 13.78
N ALA A 449 32.85 4.50 13.84
CA ALA A 449 33.11 3.31 14.66
C ALA A 449 32.79 3.44 16.18
N ASP A 450 32.54 4.65 16.69
CA ASP A 450 32.10 4.89 18.06
C ASP A 450 30.57 4.91 18.25
N GLN A 451 29.81 4.84 17.16
CA GLN A 451 28.34 4.77 17.11
C GLN A 451 27.69 5.87 17.95
N LEU A 452 28.33 7.05 17.99
CA LEU A 452 27.84 8.16 18.79
C LEU A 452 26.53 8.69 18.19
N ASP A 453 25.50 8.72 19.02
CA ASP A 453 24.15 9.20 18.73
C ASP A 453 23.76 10.07 19.94
N SER A 454 23.91 11.39 19.78
CA SER A 454 23.86 12.35 20.87
C SER A 454 22.43 12.70 21.32
N ASP A 455 21.44 12.53 20.44
CA ASP A 455 20.04 12.85 20.67
C ASP A 455 19.12 11.61 20.73
N ASN A 456 19.67 10.42 20.47
CA ASN A 456 19.05 9.12 20.63
C ASN A 456 17.88 8.85 19.67
N ASP A 457 17.94 9.39 18.46
CA ASP A 457 16.94 9.15 17.41
C ASP A 457 17.23 7.90 16.55
N GLY A 458 18.42 7.29 16.74
CA GLY A 458 18.87 6.11 16.00
C GLY A 458 19.70 6.42 14.75
N ILE A 459 19.95 7.70 14.44
CA ILE A 459 20.85 8.18 13.40
C ILE A 459 22.12 8.69 14.09
N GLY A 460 23.29 8.20 13.70
CA GLY A 460 24.54 8.61 14.36
C GLY A 460 24.95 10.04 14.00
N ASP A 461 25.65 10.72 14.93
CA ASP A 461 26.16 12.10 14.78
C ASP A 461 26.96 12.34 13.49
N ALA A 462 27.52 11.29 12.88
CA ALA A 462 28.31 11.37 11.66
C ALA A 462 27.50 11.49 10.37
N CYS A 463 26.28 10.96 10.37
CA CYS A 463 25.34 10.96 9.25
C CYS A 463 24.04 11.72 9.55
N ASP A 464 23.86 12.15 10.79
CA ASP A 464 22.77 12.98 11.24
C ASP A 464 23.05 14.46 10.93
N PRO A 465 22.31 15.08 10.01
CA PRO A 465 22.42 16.50 9.72
C PRO A 465 21.78 17.39 10.79
N TYR A 466 20.95 16.84 11.69
CA TYR A 466 20.13 17.55 12.67
C TYR A 466 20.26 16.88 14.05
N ASN A 467 21.30 17.28 14.78
CA ASN A 467 21.61 16.76 16.13
C ASN A 467 20.63 17.28 17.21
N CYS A 468 19.34 17.12 16.96
CA CYS A 468 18.22 17.58 17.75
C CYS A 468 17.02 16.62 17.63
N ILE A 469 16.28 16.49 18.73
CA ILE A 469 15.05 15.69 18.77
C ILE A 469 13.90 16.54 18.20
N ASP A 470 13.40 16.18 17.02
CA ASP A 470 12.18 16.79 16.45
C ASP A 470 10.95 16.35 17.26
N THR A 471 10.59 17.19 18.24
CA THR A 471 9.35 17.08 18.99
C THR A 471 8.21 17.89 18.36
N GLY A 472 8.47 18.54 17.23
CA GLY A 472 7.54 19.34 16.42
C GLY A 472 6.99 20.60 17.12
N VAL A 473 7.47 20.93 18.32
CA VAL A 473 7.00 22.08 19.10
C VAL A 473 8.15 22.71 19.89
N GLU A 474 8.47 23.94 19.50
CA GLU A 474 9.44 24.78 20.20
C GLU A 474 9.10 25.04 21.67
N THR A 475 10.11 24.89 22.53
CA THR A 475 10.02 25.19 23.96
C THR A 475 11.08 26.23 24.33
N CYS A 476 10.75 27.16 25.23
CA CYS A 476 11.73 28.13 25.73
C CYS A 476 12.75 27.48 26.69
N ASP A 477 13.70 26.73 26.15
CA ASP A 477 14.75 26.04 26.89
C ASP A 477 16.14 26.12 26.22
N GLY A 478 16.26 26.85 25.10
CA GLY A 478 17.51 27.06 24.39
C GLY A 478 17.99 25.86 23.60
N LEU A 479 17.08 24.93 23.29
CA LEU A 479 17.26 23.87 22.31
C LEU A 479 16.47 24.21 21.04
N ASP A 480 16.86 23.58 19.94
CA ASP A 480 16.11 23.56 18.67
C ASP A 480 15.24 22.29 18.74
N ASN A 481 13.98 22.42 19.14
CA ASN A 481 13.07 21.31 19.44
C ASN A 481 12.25 20.86 18.22
N ASP A 482 12.22 21.64 17.13
CA ASP A 482 11.60 21.30 15.85
C ASP A 482 12.58 21.22 14.67
N CYS A 483 13.89 21.33 14.96
CA CYS A 483 15.00 21.08 14.05
C CYS A 483 15.03 21.98 12.80
N ASP A 484 14.50 23.19 12.91
CA ASP A 484 14.48 24.16 11.81
C ASP A 484 15.76 25.01 11.70
N SER A 485 16.73 24.76 12.61
CA SER A 485 18.02 25.47 12.75
C SER A 485 17.93 26.89 13.31
N GLU A 486 16.75 27.33 13.74
CA GLU A 486 16.57 28.44 14.67
C GLU A 486 16.46 27.89 16.11
N ILE A 487 16.49 28.75 17.12
CA ILE A 487 16.40 28.33 18.52
C ILE A 487 15.37 29.23 19.19
N ASP A 488 14.40 28.62 19.88
CA ASP A 488 13.34 29.29 20.62
C ASP A 488 12.50 30.26 19.75
N GLU A 489 12.28 29.96 18.47
CA GLU A 489 11.41 30.69 17.55
C GLU A 489 9.96 30.19 17.59
N GLY A 490 9.05 30.90 16.90
CA GLY A 490 7.62 30.55 16.90
C GLY A 490 6.90 30.64 18.26
N LEU A 491 7.60 30.91 19.36
CA LEU A 491 7.07 30.80 20.72
C LEU A 491 5.97 31.83 21.02
N ILE A 492 4.85 31.35 21.59
CA ILE A 492 3.80 32.21 22.12
C ILE A 492 4.14 32.60 23.56
N ALA A 493 4.52 33.88 23.76
CA ALA A 493 4.89 34.39 25.07
C ALA A 493 3.71 34.34 26.08
N PRO A 494 3.90 33.77 27.28
CA PRO A 494 2.87 33.81 28.32
C PRO A 494 2.52 35.25 28.73
N THR A 495 1.22 35.54 28.81
CA THR A 495 0.70 36.88 29.15
C THR A 495 -0.20 36.87 30.39
N ILE A 496 -0.21 37.95 31.15
CA ILE A 496 -1.16 38.18 32.25
C ILE A 496 -1.69 39.61 32.23
N VAL A 497 -2.96 39.81 32.60
CA VAL A 497 -3.59 41.13 32.71
C VAL A 497 -3.04 41.88 33.94
N CYS A 498 -2.86 43.19 33.81
CA CYS A 498 -2.43 44.09 34.87
C CYS A 498 -3.25 45.38 34.85
N ASP A 499 -3.51 45.93 36.04
CA ASP A 499 -4.17 47.22 36.22
C ASP A 499 -3.18 48.21 36.84
N VAL A 500 -3.07 49.41 36.28
CA VAL A 500 -2.21 50.48 36.80
C VAL A 500 -3.00 51.78 36.92
N GLY A 501 -2.68 52.59 37.94
CA GLY A 501 -3.39 53.84 38.22
C GLY A 501 -4.55 53.66 39.21
N VAL A 502 -5.23 54.76 39.50
CA VAL A 502 -6.41 54.83 40.37
C VAL A 502 -7.39 55.83 39.75
N GLY A 503 -8.69 55.67 40.01
CA GLY A 503 -9.71 56.61 39.53
C GLY A 503 -9.82 56.66 38.01
N ALA A 504 -9.96 57.86 37.45
CA ALA A 504 -9.98 58.12 36.02
C ALA A 504 -8.66 57.78 35.31
N CYS A 505 -7.56 57.58 36.05
CA CYS A 505 -6.27 57.18 35.49
C CYS A 505 -6.06 55.67 35.46
N GLU A 506 -7.03 54.87 35.92
CA GLU A 506 -6.95 53.41 35.85
C GLU A 506 -6.87 52.95 34.39
N ALA A 507 -5.83 52.18 34.09
CA ALA A 507 -5.58 51.62 32.77
C ALA A 507 -5.28 50.13 32.89
N VAL A 508 -5.96 49.34 32.07
CA VAL A 508 -5.77 47.88 31.98
C VAL A 508 -4.79 47.60 30.84
N GLY A 509 -3.74 46.83 31.15
CA GLY A 509 -2.74 46.39 30.19
C GLY A 509 -2.40 44.91 30.35
N VAL A 510 -1.32 44.52 29.69
CA VAL A 510 -0.82 43.14 29.69
C VAL A 510 0.67 43.13 30.05
N GLN A 511 1.08 42.23 30.93
CA GLN A 511 2.49 41.90 31.14
C GLN A 511 2.80 40.65 30.33
N THR A 512 3.90 40.67 29.59
CA THR A 512 4.41 39.54 28.81
C THR A 512 5.72 39.02 29.42
N LYS A 513 5.98 37.72 29.28
CA LYS A 513 7.30 37.14 29.56
C LYS A 513 8.19 37.21 28.31
N THR A 514 9.50 37.13 28.50
CA THR A 514 10.50 37.08 27.44
C THR A 514 11.28 35.77 27.56
N CYS A 515 11.49 35.05 26.46
CA CYS A 515 12.31 33.85 26.46
C CYS A 515 13.80 34.22 26.59
N ASN A 516 14.56 33.49 27.42
CA ASN A 516 16.01 33.67 27.59
C ASN A 516 16.78 32.35 27.32
N GLY A 517 16.29 31.56 26.37
CA GLY A 517 16.77 30.22 26.03
C GLY A 517 16.93 29.33 27.26
N LEU A 518 18.14 28.82 27.50
CA LEU A 518 18.46 27.91 28.61
C LEU A 518 18.06 28.39 30.01
N SER A 519 17.84 29.70 30.19
CA SER A 519 17.36 30.27 31.46
C SER A 519 15.83 30.31 31.57
N GLY A 520 15.12 29.82 30.55
CA GLY A 520 13.68 29.79 30.41
C GLY A 520 13.02 31.16 30.30
N TRP A 521 11.70 31.15 30.44
CA TRP A 521 10.90 32.38 30.48
C TRP A 521 11.28 33.29 31.64
N SER A 522 11.42 34.59 31.37
CA SER A 522 11.61 35.60 32.41
C SER A 522 10.43 35.68 33.38
N GLY A 523 10.60 36.46 34.45
CA GLY A 523 9.43 36.99 35.19
C GLY A 523 8.54 37.84 34.27
N PHE A 524 7.29 38.06 34.69
CA PHE A 524 6.41 39.04 34.03
C PHE A 524 7.05 40.43 34.09
N GLY A 525 7.15 41.10 32.92
CA GLY A 525 7.73 42.43 32.78
C GLY A 525 6.84 43.55 33.31
N GLU A 526 7.12 44.79 32.94
CA GLU A 526 6.25 45.94 33.25
C GLU A 526 4.91 45.84 32.52
N CYS A 527 3.87 46.47 33.06
CA CYS A 527 2.57 46.52 32.40
C CYS A 527 2.66 47.29 31.07
N SER A 528 2.00 46.81 30.02
CA SER A 528 2.06 47.43 28.68
C SER A 528 1.47 48.85 28.62
N VAL A 529 0.74 49.27 29.65
CA VAL A 529 0.14 50.59 29.77
C VAL A 529 0.72 51.32 30.98
N SER A 530 0.70 52.64 30.92
CA SER A 530 1.00 53.51 32.07
C SER A 530 -0.31 54.13 32.58
N PRO A 531 -0.37 54.56 33.86
CA PRO A 531 -1.52 55.29 34.37
C PRO A 531 -1.88 56.48 33.48
N GLY A 532 -3.19 56.75 33.34
CA GLY A 532 -3.70 57.93 32.65
C GLY A 532 -3.12 59.22 33.22
N THR A 533 -3.18 60.31 32.46
CA THR A 533 -2.71 61.61 32.93
C THR A 533 -3.75 62.25 33.86
N PRO A 534 -3.39 62.64 35.09
CA PRO A 534 -4.25 63.41 35.99
C PRO A 534 -4.84 64.65 35.33
N THR A 535 -6.12 64.89 35.57
CA THR A 535 -6.84 66.11 35.17
C THR A 535 -7.33 66.86 36.41
N GLU A 536 -7.81 68.11 36.27
CA GLU A 536 -8.37 68.81 37.44
C GLU A 536 -9.70 68.15 37.88
N GLU A 537 -9.92 68.09 39.20
CA GLU A 537 -11.11 67.52 39.81
C GLU A 537 -12.43 68.13 39.29
N VAL A 538 -13.36 67.23 38.95
CA VAL A 538 -14.74 67.54 38.55
C VAL A 538 -15.66 66.79 39.49
N CYS A 539 -16.78 67.42 39.83
CA CYS A 539 -17.74 66.90 40.80
C CYS A 539 -18.62 65.77 40.22
N ASP A 540 -18.02 64.63 39.90
CA ASP A 540 -18.66 63.51 39.19
C ASP A 540 -18.48 62.15 39.88
N SER A 541 -17.95 62.13 41.11
CA SER A 541 -17.72 60.91 41.90
C SER A 541 -16.67 59.97 41.31
N ILE A 542 -15.79 60.50 40.47
CA ILE A 542 -14.59 59.85 39.95
C ILE A 542 -13.37 60.65 40.41
N ASP A 543 -12.32 59.96 40.82
CA ASP A 543 -11.00 60.53 41.15
C ASP A 543 -10.29 60.93 39.84
N ASN A 544 -10.39 62.21 39.44
CA ASN A 544 -9.99 62.71 38.13
C ASN A 544 -8.51 63.16 38.09
N ASP A 545 -7.95 63.49 39.26
CA ASP A 545 -6.54 63.86 39.46
C ASP A 545 -5.67 62.70 39.99
N CYS A 546 -6.30 61.58 40.30
CA CYS A 546 -5.71 60.27 40.54
C CYS A 546 -4.80 60.24 41.77
N ASP A 547 -5.13 61.05 42.78
CA ASP A 547 -4.43 61.10 44.06
C ASP A 547 -4.94 60.08 45.09
N GLY A 548 -6.02 59.36 44.74
CA GLY A 548 -6.66 58.33 45.55
C GLY A 548 -7.81 58.83 46.43
N ASN A 549 -8.22 60.10 46.29
CA ASN A 549 -9.43 60.66 46.88
C ASN A 549 -10.43 61.00 45.78
N VAL A 550 -11.73 61.05 46.12
CA VAL A 550 -12.79 61.35 45.14
C VAL A 550 -13.40 62.70 45.51
N ASP A 551 -13.52 63.59 44.52
CA ASP A 551 -14.15 64.91 44.59
C ASP A 551 -13.58 65.84 45.69
N GLU A 552 -12.26 65.83 45.93
CA GLU A 552 -11.62 66.71 46.90
C GLU A 552 -11.34 68.14 46.37
N GLY A 553 -11.28 69.09 47.30
CA GLY A 553 -11.16 70.52 46.98
C GLY A 553 -12.49 71.29 46.93
N ASP A 554 -12.42 72.58 46.62
CA ASP A 554 -13.55 73.53 46.71
C ASP A 554 -14.51 73.49 45.49
N VAL A 555 -14.47 72.43 44.68
CA VAL A 555 -15.19 72.35 43.38
C VAL A 555 -16.66 71.90 43.53
N CYS A 556 -17.09 71.50 44.74
CA CYS A 556 -18.35 70.79 44.99
C CYS A 556 -19.28 71.42 46.07
N ALA A 557 -19.41 72.75 46.16
CA ALA A 557 -20.34 73.39 47.12
C ALA A 557 -21.61 73.97 46.46
N ALA A 558 -22.78 73.42 46.79
CA ALA A 558 -24.08 73.77 46.20
C ALA A 558 -25.28 73.72 47.20
N SER A 559 -26.14 74.76 47.20
CA SER A 559 -27.51 74.79 47.76
C SER A 559 -28.31 76.01 47.24
N CYS A 560 -29.52 75.80 46.70
CA CYS A 560 -30.50 76.83 46.33
C CYS A 560 -31.90 76.58 46.95
N VAL A 561 -32.52 77.63 47.54
CA VAL A 561 -33.92 77.65 48.02
C VAL A 561 -34.54 79.03 47.72
N ASP A 562 -35.73 79.01 47.12
CA ASP A 562 -36.58 80.15 46.76
C ASP A 562 -37.44 80.64 47.96
N SER A 563 -37.49 81.97 48.15
CA SER A 563 -38.62 82.61 48.83
C SER A 563 -38.83 84.02 48.28
N ASP A 564 -39.97 84.20 47.61
CA ASP A 564 -40.59 85.46 47.18
C ASP A 564 -40.20 86.68 48.03
N SER A 565 -39.22 87.48 47.57
CA SER A 565 -39.20 88.96 47.61
C SER A 565 -37.81 89.55 47.38
N GLY A 566 -37.32 89.48 46.14
CA GLY A 566 -36.44 90.50 45.56
C GLY A 566 -34.94 90.36 45.83
N THR A 567 -34.18 90.56 44.74
CA THR A 567 -32.71 90.55 44.55
C THR A 567 -32.08 89.18 44.34
N ASP A 568 -31.83 88.85 43.06
CA ASP A 568 -31.17 87.63 42.59
C ASP A 568 -29.65 87.69 42.78
N ILE A 569 -29.09 86.71 43.50
CA ILE A 569 -27.66 86.38 43.56
C ILE A 569 -27.55 84.84 43.55
N TRP A 570 -26.68 84.30 42.69
CA TRP A 570 -26.63 82.90 42.25
C TRP A 570 -25.66 82.04 43.09
N SER A 571 -26.01 80.77 43.37
CA SER A 571 -25.14 79.65 43.80
C SER A 571 -25.85 78.30 43.59
N ALA A 572 -25.11 77.28 43.13
CA ALA A 572 -25.53 76.06 42.42
C ALA A 572 -26.20 74.95 43.26
N GLY A 573 -26.80 73.92 42.61
CA GLY A 573 -27.13 72.60 43.21
C GLY A 573 -28.31 71.80 42.63
N ILE A 574 -27.99 70.81 41.79
CA ILE A 574 -28.68 69.56 41.36
C ILE A 574 -30.24 69.52 41.34
N ALA A 575 -30.81 69.29 40.15
CA ALA A 575 -32.15 68.75 39.96
C ALA A 575 -32.06 67.32 39.38
N THR A 576 -32.60 66.34 40.11
CA THR A 576 -32.94 65.01 39.59
C THR A 576 -34.35 65.02 38.97
N ASP A 577 -34.54 64.20 37.94
CA ASP A 577 -35.78 63.73 37.32
C ASP A 577 -37.10 64.36 37.79
N ASP A 578 -37.74 65.13 36.91
CA ASP A 578 -39.20 65.10 36.83
C ASP A 578 -39.68 65.35 35.39
N LYS A 579 -40.23 64.31 34.78
CA LYS A 579 -41.07 64.41 33.58
C LYS A 579 -42.33 65.25 33.89
N GLY A 580 -42.46 66.44 33.29
CA GLY A 580 -43.76 67.13 33.24
C GLY A 580 -43.73 68.57 32.73
N PRO A 581 -44.80 69.08 32.10
CA PRO A 581 -44.73 70.05 31.02
C PRO A 581 -44.84 71.51 31.50
N ASN A 582 -43.77 72.29 31.31
CA ASN A 582 -43.79 73.70 30.88
C ASN A 582 -42.35 74.24 30.93
N ALA A 583 -41.78 74.45 29.75
CA ALA A 583 -40.43 74.99 29.50
C ALA A 583 -40.31 76.51 29.78
N ASP A 584 -39.07 76.94 30.03
CA ASP A 584 -38.38 78.21 29.67
C ASP A 584 -37.35 78.54 30.76
N ASP A 585 -36.12 79.00 30.54
CA ASP A 585 -35.31 79.31 29.36
C ASP A 585 -33.90 79.65 29.91
N CYS A 586 -32.83 79.00 29.44
CA CYS A 586 -31.44 79.42 29.65
C CYS A 586 -30.58 78.82 28.54
N ASP A 587 -30.52 79.52 27.40
CA ASP A 587 -29.64 79.23 26.28
C ASP A 587 -28.24 79.86 26.43
N GLY A 588 -27.24 79.31 25.73
CA GLY A 588 -26.08 80.09 25.31
C GLY A 588 -24.68 79.46 25.43
N ALA A 589 -24.25 78.83 24.32
CA ALA A 589 -22.90 78.83 23.75
C ALA A 589 -21.80 77.86 24.28
N SER A 590 -21.42 76.90 23.42
CA SER A 590 -20.16 77.02 22.65
C SER A 590 -20.12 76.04 21.47
N GLU A 591 -19.84 76.58 20.29
CA GLU A 591 -19.62 75.90 19.02
C GLU A 591 -18.41 74.96 19.08
N ASN A 592 -18.61 73.65 18.84
CA ASN A 592 -17.60 72.71 18.28
C ASN A 592 -18.11 71.26 18.15
N LEU A 593 -19.29 71.05 17.57
CA LEU A 593 -19.69 69.72 17.11
C LEU A 593 -19.96 69.79 15.61
N LYS A 594 -19.02 69.25 14.83
CA LYS A 594 -19.27 68.85 13.45
C LYS A 594 -20.11 67.58 13.51
N GLU A 595 -21.39 67.74 13.21
CA GLU A 595 -22.35 66.65 13.08
C GLU A 595 -22.05 65.80 11.83
N TYR A 596 -21.79 64.51 12.04
CA TYR A 596 -21.82 63.47 11.00
C TYR A 596 -23.22 62.86 10.99
N TYR A 597 -23.95 62.95 9.87
CA TYR A 597 -25.24 62.31 9.68
C TYR A 597 -25.35 61.69 8.30
N CYS A 598 -25.97 60.51 8.20
CA CYS A 598 -26.36 59.84 6.97
C CYS A 598 -27.73 60.37 6.47
N ASP A 599 -27.83 60.69 5.18
CA ASP A 599 -29.09 61.00 4.49
C ASP A 599 -29.35 59.89 3.45
N GLY A 600 -30.26 58.96 3.76
CA GLY A 600 -30.77 57.94 2.83
C GLY A 600 -29.71 57.26 1.96
N ASP A 601 -28.76 56.56 2.59
CA ASP A 601 -27.62 55.83 1.99
C ASP A 601 -26.45 56.66 1.44
N LYS A 602 -26.26 57.93 1.83
CA LYS A 602 -25.10 58.73 1.36
C LYS A 602 -24.31 59.40 2.48
N ALA A 603 -23.03 59.06 2.58
CA ALA A 603 -22.03 59.79 3.37
C ALA A 603 -21.35 60.86 2.51
N LYS A 604 -21.40 62.13 2.91
CA LYS A 604 -20.91 63.24 2.07
C LYS A 604 -19.49 63.65 2.44
N HIS A 605 -18.52 62.98 1.82
CA HIS A 605 -17.30 63.67 1.34
C HIS A 605 -16.79 63.19 -0.04
N ASP A 606 -17.19 62.01 -0.55
CA ASP A 606 -16.79 61.58 -1.91
C ASP A 606 -17.90 60.89 -2.74
N ASN A 607 -19.18 61.14 -2.42
CA ASN A 607 -20.32 60.64 -3.22
C ASN A 607 -20.40 59.10 -3.28
N ILE A 608 -20.04 58.43 -2.17
CA ILE A 608 -20.02 56.98 -1.98
C ILE A 608 -21.27 56.54 -1.18
N ARG A 609 -21.93 55.45 -1.58
CA ARG A 609 -23.01 54.81 -0.79
C ARG A 609 -22.45 53.58 -0.04
N CYS A 610 -22.85 53.34 1.22
CA CYS A 610 -22.42 52.13 1.95
C CYS A 610 -22.83 50.84 1.19
N SER A 611 -23.93 50.90 0.43
CA SER A 611 -24.42 49.83 -0.45
C SER A 611 -23.48 49.48 -1.60
N ASP A 612 -22.63 50.41 -2.05
CA ASP A 612 -21.68 50.15 -3.13
C ASP A 612 -20.53 49.23 -2.66
N TYR A 613 -20.42 49.02 -1.34
CA TYR A 613 -19.39 48.21 -0.68
C TYR A 613 -19.93 47.04 0.17
N GLY A 614 -21.23 46.73 0.06
CA GLY A 614 -21.87 45.61 0.78
C GLY A 614 -22.08 45.85 2.29
N ALA A 615 -22.00 47.09 2.76
CA ALA A 615 -22.19 47.46 4.18
C ALA A 615 -23.57 48.11 4.44
N VAL A 616 -24.06 48.02 5.69
CA VAL A 616 -25.34 48.60 6.16
C VAL A 616 -25.11 49.62 7.28
N CYS A 617 -25.95 50.67 7.33
CA CYS A 617 -25.96 51.64 8.42
C CYS A 617 -26.64 51.05 9.66
N VAL A 618 -26.01 51.16 10.84
CA VAL A 618 -26.49 50.52 12.08
C VAL A 618 -26.72 51.56 13.19
N SER A 619 -27.99 51.67 13.63
CA SER A 619 -28.41 52.55 14.72
C SER A 619 -28.39 51.85 16.09
N ALA A 620 -27.56 52.30 17.04
CA ALA A 620 -27.71 51.96 18.45
C ALA A 620 -28.89 52.74 19.08
N GLY A 621 -29.80 52.04 19.75
CA GLY A 621 -31.12 52.53 20.16
C GLY A 621 -31.20 53.58 21.28
N ASP A 622 -32.39 54.20 21.35
CA ASP A 622 -33.02 55.03 22.40
C ASP A 622 -32.38 56.36 22.85
N ASN A 623 -31.90 57.14 21.88
CA ASN A 623 -32.29 58.54 21.62
C ASN A 623 -31.38 59.07 20.50
N ALA A 624 -31.86 58.88 19.26
CA ALA A 624 -31.37 59.39 17.98
C ALA A 624 -30.02 60.16 17.94
N VAL A 625 -28.88 59.43 17.95
CA VAL A 625 -27.82 59.43 16.89
C VAL A 625 -26.94 58.18 17.07
N PRO A 626 -26.73 57.35 16.04
CA PRO A 626 -25.34 57.08 15.59
C PRO A 626 -25.29 56.97 14.06
N ASP A 627 -24.12 56.70 13.44
CA ASP A 627 -24.00 55.80 12.27
C ASP A 627 -22.56 55.80 11.68
N TYR A 628 -21.93 54.61 11.61
CA TYR A 628 -20.79 54.27 10.75
C TYR A 628 -21.22 53.10 9.83
N CYS A 629 -20.59 52.91 8.65
CA CYS A 629 -20.87 51.72 7.82
C CYS A 629 -20.24 50.50 8.52
N ALA A 630 -21.02 49.44 8.79
CA ALA A 630 -20.52 48.17 9.31
C ALA A 630 -20.88 47.02 8.35
N CYS A 631 -20.00 46.01 8.25
CA CYS A 631 -20.32 44.80 7.51
C CYS A 631 -21.41 43.99 8.24
N PRO A 632 -22.31 43.28 7.52
CA PRO A 632 -23.28 42.38 8.13
C PRO A 632 -22.58 41.29 8.96
N SER A 633 -23.25 40.73 9.98
CA SER A 633 -22.71 39.60 10.76
C SER A 633 -22.26 38.45 9.83
N GLY A 634 -21.00 38.03 9.95
CA GLY A 634 -20.34 37.01 9.11
C GLY A 634 -19.40 37.55 8.02
N TYR A 635 -19.16 38.87 7.96
CA TYR A 635 -18.28 39.50 6.96
C TYR A 635 -17.28 40.48 7.64
N VAL A 636 -16.03 40.49 7.17
CA VAL A 636 -14.95 41.39 7.66
C VAL A 636 -14.48 42.38 6.57
N TYR A 637 -13.96 43.54 7.00
CA TYR A 637 -13.59 44.65 6.10
C TYR A 637 -12.15 44.50 5.58
N SER A 638 -11.95 44.26 4.28
CA SER A 638 -10.62 44.18 3.67
C SER A 638 -10.03 45.58 3.39
N SER A 639 -8.89 45.90 4.02
CA SER A 639 -8.19 47.18 3.79
C SER A 639 -7.52 47.29 2.41
N GLN A 640 -7.43 46.19 1.66
CA GLN A 640 -6.74 46.09 0.38
C GLN A 640 -7.68 46.35 -0.82
N ASP A 641 -8.94 45.90 -0.72
CA ASP A 641 -9.94 46.00 -1.80
C ASP A 641 -11.18 46.86 -1.45
N GLY A 642 -11.34 47.25 -0.17
CA GLY A 642 -12.38 48.17 0.28
C GLY A 642 -13.80 47.59 0.31
N LEU A 643 -13.96 46.26 0.33
CA LEU A 643 -15.25 45.54 0.32
C LEU A 643 -15.44 44.66 1.57
N CYS A 644 -16.69 44.44 1.97
CA CYS A 644 -17.05 43.41 2.96
C CYS A 644 -16.96 42.02 2.29
N ILE A 645 -16.02 41.19 2.74
CA ILE A 645 -15.82 39.83 2.24
C ILE A 645 -16.24 38.82 3.32
N GLN A 646 -16.81 37.69 2.89
CA GLN A 646 -17.10 36.58 3.78
C GLN A 646 -15.75 35.98 4.15
N GLU A 647 -15.44 35.86 5.44
CA GLU A 647 -14.39 34.93 5.83
C GLU A 647 -14.85 33.56 5.33
N GLU A 648 -14.04 32.90 4.49
CA GLU A 648 -14.06 31.44 4.54
C GLU A 648 -13.69 31.11 5.98
N GLU A 649 -14.70 30.72 6.76
CA GLU A 649 -14.51 30.12 8.07
C GLU A 649 -13.37 29.12 7.94
N PRO A 650 -12.34 29.17 8.81
CA PRO A 650 -11.33 28.12 8.80
C PRO A 650 -12.10 26.80 8.96
N GLU A 651 -11.95 25.92 7.96
CA GLU A 651 -12.49 24.57 7.96
C GLU A 651 -12.41 24.03 9.40
N GLU A 652 -13.55 23.82 10.06
CA GLU A 652 -13.52 23.24 11.40
C GLU A 652 -12.99 21.82 11.22
N THR A 653 -11.74 21.60 11.62
CA THR A 653 -11.05 20.32 11.46
C THR A 653 -10.79 19.68 12.82
N ALA A 654 -10.66 18.37 12.79
CA ALA A 654 -10.24 17.51 13.87
C ALA A 654 -9.33 16.42 13.29
N THR A 655 -8.59 15.71 14.14
CA THR A 655 -7.58 14.74 13.66
C THR A 655 -7.80 13.36 14.28
N ILE A 656 -7.80 12.33 13.44
CA ILE A 656 -7.80 10.93 13.87
C ILE A 656 -6.44 10.35 13.50
N ILE A 657 -5.66 9.89 14.48
CA ILE A 657 -4.40 9.19 14.25
C ILE A 657 -4.69 7.69 14.27
N VAL A 658 -4.54 7.03 13.12
CA VAL A 658 -4.78 5.59 12.98
C VAL A 658 -3.45 4.85 12.98
N ILE A 659 -3.21 4.06 14.02
CA ILE A 659 -2.02 3.21 14.18
C ILE A 659 -2.46 1.77 13.95
N LYS A 660 -1.73 1.08 13.06
CA LYS A 660 -1.87 -0.36 12.87
C LYS A 660 -0.67 -1.02 13.52
N HIS A 661 -0.95 -1.93 14.46
CA HIS A 661 0.04 -2.76 15.12
C HIS A 661 -0.14 -4.22 14.68
N VAL A 662 0.94 -4.90 14.30
CA VAL A 662 0.91 -6.33 13.99
C VAL A 662 1.81 -7.08 14.96
N ILE A 663 1.28 -8.17 15.51
CA ILE A 663 2.00 -9.14 16.32
C ILE A 663 2.06 -10.43 15.50
N ASN A 664 3.27 -10.97 15.40
CA ASN A 664 3.61 -12.15 14.61
C ASN A 664 4.32 -13.14 15.56
N ASP A 665 3.62 -13.61 16.61
CA ASP A 665 4.20 -14.50 17.63
C ASP A 665 3.80 -15.97 17.47
N ASP A 666 2.93 -16.27 16.51
CA ASP A 666 2.40 -17.59 16.16
C ASP A 666 2.76 -18.05 14.71
N GLY A 667 3.68 -17.36 14.03
CA GLY A 667 4.27 -17.74 12.73
C GLY A 667 3.87 -16.89 11.52
N GLY A 668 3.11 -15.82 11.69
CA GLY A 668 2.78 -14.85 10.66
C GLY A 668 3.97 -13.97 10.24
N GLU A 669 3.93 -13.44 9.02
CA GLU A 669 5.00 -12.56 8.49
C GLU A 669 4.46 -11.20 7.99
N THR A 670 3.15 -10.98 8.10
CA THR A 670 2.51 -9.77 7.55
C THR A 670 2.94 -8.55 8.35
N SER A 671 3.28 -7.46 7.68
CA SER A 671 3.58 -6.17 8.31
C SER A 671 2.34 -5.26 8.33
N ALA A 672 2.37 -4.17 9.11
CA ALA A 672 1.25 -3.25 9.24
C ALA A 672 0.69 -2.74 7.89
N SER A 673 1.52 -2.58 6.86
CA SER A 673 1.11 -2.12 5.53
C SER A 673 0.32 -3.16 4.72
N GLY A 674 0.36 -4.43 5.11
CA GLY A 674 -0.43 -5.52 4.53
C GLY A 674 -1.93 -5.43 4.83
N PHE A 675 -2.31 -4.63 5.83
CA PHE A 675 -3.71 -4.43 6.21
C PHE A 675 -4.26 -3.10 5.69
N THR A 676 -5.50 -3.10 5.21
CA THR A 676 -6.18 -1.88 4.72
C THR A 676 -7.11 -1.30 5.79
N MET A 677 -6.84 -0.06 6.18
CA MET A 677 -7.66 0.72 7.11
C MET A 677 -8.78 1.43 6.35
N LEU A 678 -9.96 1.47 6.94
CA LEU A 678 -11.15 2.14 6.42
C LEU A 678 -11.67 3.16 7.44
N VAL A 679 -11.83 4.41 7.03
CA VAL A 679 -12.31 5.51 7.88
C VAL A 679 -13.65 6.01 7.35
N ASP A 680 -14.70 5.82 8.14
CA ASP A 680 -16.01 6.45 7.95
C ASP A 680 -16.12 7.64 8.89
N ALA A 681 -16.05 8.85 8.33
CA ALA A 681 -16.09 10.11 9.07
C ALA A 681 -16.70 11.23 8.22
N ASN A 682 -16.95 12.38 8.82
CA ASN A 682 -17.40 13.57 8.08
C ASN A 682 -16.24 14.18 7.29
N GLN A 683 -16.19 13.93 5.98
CA GLN A 683 -15.16 14.43 5.05
C GLN A 683 -13.72 14.11 5.48
N PRO A 684 -13.34 12.82 5.59
CA PRO A 684 -11.96 12.46 5.87
C PRO A 684 -11.04 12.83 4.71
N SER A 685 -9.81 13.26 5.04
CA SER A 685 -8.75 13.50 4.04
C SER A 685 -8.40 12.23 3.25
N MET A 686 -8.52 11.06 3.88
CA MET A 686 -8.40 9.74 3.25
C MET A 686 -9.39 8.77 3.90
N ALA A 687 -10.20 8.10 3.09
CA ALA A 687 -11.19 7.12 3.57
C ALA A 687 -10.65 5.68 3.59
N SER A 688 -9.57 5.40 2.86
CA SER A 688 -8.93 4.08 2.78
C SER A 688 -7.43 4.24 2.56
N PHE A 689 -6.61 3.49 3.29
CA PHE A 689 -5.15 3.55 3.23
C PHE A 689 -4.49 2.31 3.85
N PRO A 690 -3.25 1.94 3.47
CA PRO A 690 -2.51 0.86 4.12
C PRO A 690 -2.15 1.21 5.57
N GLY A 691 -2.11 0.22 6.45
CA GLY A 691 -1.74 0.39 7.86
C GLY A 691 -0.28 0.82 8.05
N SER A 692 0.01 1.44 9.20
CA SER A 692 1.34 1.93 9.57
C SER A 692 1.55 1.84 11.08
N GLU A 693 2.73 1.32 11.48
CA GLU A 693 3.19 1.30 12.89
C GLU A 693 3.48 2.72 13.42
N ALA A 694 3.91 3.63 12.53
CA ALA A 694 4.14 5.04 12.87
C ALA A 694 2.82 5.85 13.00
N GLY A 695 1.71 5.27 12.52
CA GLY A 695 0.41 5.91 12.47
C GLY A 695 0.24 6.86 11.27
N ILE A 696 -1.02 7.09 10.90
CA ILE A 696 -1.41 8.03 9.84
C ILE A 696 -2.43 9.01 10.41
N ALA A 697 -2.16 10.31 10.25
CA ALA A 697 -3.07 11.37 10.66
C ALA A 697 -4.12 11.66 9.58
N ILE A 698 -5.40 11.51 9.93
CA ILE A 698 -6.55 11.76 9.06
C ILE A 698 -7.27 13.01 9.56
N THR A 699 -7.31 14.03 8.70
CA THR A 699 -8.07 15.24 8.97
C THR A 699 -9.54 15.00 8.64
N VAL A 700 -10.43 15.29 9.57
CA VAL A 700 -11.88 15.15 9.43
C VAL A 700 -12.57 16.43 9.89
N ARG A 701 -13.83 16.62 9.51
CA ARG A 701 -14.69 17.62 10.15
C ARG A 701 -15.34 17.07 11.43
N PRO A 702 -15.65 17.91 12.44
CA PRO A 702 -16.34 17.48 13.64
C PRO A 702 -17.60 16.68 13.35
N GLY A 703 -17.81 15.58 14.07
CA GLY A 703 -18.87 14.63 13.80
C GLY A 703 -18.62 13.24 14.35
N SER A 704 -19.49 12.31 14.00
CA SER A 704 -19.28 10.88 14.28
C SER A 704 -18.22 10.30 13.34
N TYR A 705 -17.42 9.38 13.87
CA TYR A 705 -16.44 8.64 13.09
C TYR A 705 -16.36 7.17 13.55
N SER A 706 -15.93 6.30 12.64
CA SER A 706 -15.50 4.93 12.93
C SER A 706 -14.35 4.53 12.01
N VAL A 707 -13.39 3.83 12.58
CA VAL A 707 -12.26 3.23 11.89
C VAL A 707 -12.42 1.71 11.96
N THR A 708 -12.32 1.06 10.81
CA THR A 708 -12.42 -0.40 10.67
C THR A 708 -11.28 -0.91 9.79
N GLU A 709 -11.12 -2.22 9.76
CA GLU A 709 -10.12 -2.92 8.96
C GLU A 709 -10.80 -4.04 8.16
N ALA A 710 -10.22 -4.38 7.00
CA ALA A 710 -10.62 -5.57 6.25
C ALA A 710 -10.25 -6.85 7.02
N SER A 711 -11.23 -7.76 7.21
CA SER A 711 -11.00 -9.00 7.97
C SER A 711 -9.99 -9.91 7.28
N ASP A 712 -8.98 -10.34 8.01
CA ASP A 712 -8.02 -11.37 7.61
C ASP A 712 -8.28 -12.63 8.45
N PRO A 713 -8.46 -13.82 7.83
CA PRO A 713 -8.70 -15.06 8.57
C PRO A 713 -7.50 -15.56 9.37
N ASP A 714 -6.29 -15.11 9.04
CA ASP A 714 -5.03 -15.55 9.66
C ASP A 714 -4.60 -14.65 10.82
N TYR A 715 -5.39 -13.62 11.13
CA TYR A 715 -5.14 -12.67 12.22
C TYR A 715 -6.40 -12.32 13.01
N GLU A 716 -6.31 -12.28 14.35
CA GLU A 716 -7.36 -11.78 15.24
C GLU A 716 -7.16 -10.28 15.55
N GLY A 717 -8.09 -9.44 15.08
CA GLY A 717 -8.03 -7.98 15.26
C GLY A 717 -8.73 -7.44 16.52
N ILE A 718 -8.06 -6.55 17.25
CA ILE A 718 -8.57 -5.83 18.43
C ILE A 718 -8.52 -4.33 18.17
N LEU A 719 -9.67 -3.65 18.29
CA LEU A 719 -9.78 -2.19 18.14
C LEU A 719 -9.74 -1.49 19.50
N SER A 720 -8.99 -0.38 19.58
CA SER A 720 -8.97 0.48 20.77
C SER A 720 -10.27 1.29 20.93
N GLU A 721 -10.50 1.84 22.14
CA GLU A 721 -11.68 2.69 22.41
C GLU A 721 -11.73 3.96 21.53
N GLY A 722 -10.60 4.38 20.95
CA GLY A 722 -10.50 5.55 20.06
C GLY A 722 -10.85 5.27 18.60
N CYS A 723 -11.26 4.04 18.24
CA CYS A 723 -11.60 3.69 16.87
C CYS A 723 -13.06 3.98 16.49
N SER A 724 -13.90 4.44 17.42
CA SER A 724 -15.24 4.95 17.08
C SER A 724 -15.74 5.96 18.11
N GLY A 725 -16.51 6.95 17.67
CA GLY A 725 -17.06 7.95 18.59
C GLY A 725 -17.53 9.22 17.92
N THR A 726 -17.46 10.32 18.66
CA THR A 726 -17.68 11.68 18.15
C THR A 726 -16.46 12.52 18.44
N ILE A 727 -15.98 13.28 17.45
CA ILE A 727 -14.82 14.16 17.59
C ILE A 727 -15.24 15.62 17.40
N GLN A 728 -14.71 16.51 18.24
CA GLN A 728 -14.98 17.95 18.23
C GLN A 728 -13.89 18.72 17.48
N LYS A 729 -14.13 20.01 17.23
CA LYS A 729 -13.14 20.91 16.62
C LYS A 729 -11.84 20.94 17.42
N ASP A 730 -10.72 20.89 16.71
CA ASP A 730 -9.34 20.90 17.24
C ASP A 730 -9.04 19.73 18.21
N GLU A 731 -9.89 18.70 18.23
CA GLU A 731 -9.68 17.48 19.00
C GLU A 731 -8.87 16.47 18.19
N SER A 732 -7.96 15.77 18.85
CA SER A 732 -7.21 14.66 18.29
C SER A 732 -7.53 13.37 19.04
N VAL A 733 -7.87 12.31 18.31
CA VAL A 733 -8.07 10.96 18.88
C VAL A 733 -7.11 9.97 18.22
N VAL A 734 -6.63 9.01 19.01
CA VAL A 734 -5.79 7.90 18.54
C VAL A 734 -6.62 6.62 18.49
N CYS A 735 -6.76 6.05 17.29
CA CYS A 735 -7.26 4.70 17.07
C CYS A 735 -6.08 3.76 16.86
N THR A 736 -6.04 2.66 17.62
CA THR A 736 -5.05 1.61 17.44
C THR A 736 -5.79 0.33 17.12
N ILE A 737 -5.44 -0.29 15.99
CA ILE A 737 -5.92 -1.62 15.60
C ILE A 737 -4.73 -2.56 15.74
N THR A 738 -4.84 -3.56 16.61
CA THR A 738 -3.80 -4.56 16.84
C THR A 738 -4.28 -5.89 16.27
N ASN A 739 -3.49 -6.49 15.40
CA ASN A 739 -3.77 -7.83 14.88
C ASN A 739 -2.69 -8.78 15.33
N ASP A 740 -3.14 -9.86 15.95
CA ASP A 740 -2.33 -10.95 16.45
C ASP A 740 -2.53 -12.14 15.51
N ASP A 741 -1.47 -12.77 15.05
CA ASP A 741 -1.60 -13.95 14.20
C ASP A 741 -2.25 -15.11 14.96
N VAL A 742 -3.08 -15.90 14.26
CA VAL A 742 -3.69 -17.08 14.87
C VAL A 742 -2.80 -18.30 14.64
N SER A 743 -2.33 -18.93 15.72
CA SER A 743 -1.64 -20.21 15.64
C SER A 743 -2.37 -21.23 14.77
N GLU A 744 -1.66 -21.79 13.79
CA GLU A 744 -2.13 -22.95 13.06
C GLU A 744 -2.47 -24.06 14.07
N SER A 745 -3.74 -24.47 14.11
CA SER A 745 -4.16 -25.56 14.98
C SER A 745 -3.50 -26.86 14.50
N GLY A 746 -2.32 -27.16 15.05
CA GLY A 746 -1.61 -28.40 14.85
C GLY A 746 -2.48 -29.58 15.27
N GLY A 747 -2.90 -30.36 14.28
CA GLY A 747 -3.33 -31.74 14.48
C GLY A 747 -2.13 -32.58 14.92
N GLY A 748 -1.83 -32.54 16.22
CA GLY A 748 -0.78 -33.33 16.87
C GLY A 748 -1.39 -34.32 17.84
N ASP A 749 -1.18 -35.59 17.54
CA ASP A 749 -1.55 -36.74 18.34
C ASP A 749 -0.75 -36.73 19.66
N ASP A 750 -1.40 -36.60 20.82
CA ASP A 750 -0.79 -37.09 22.05
C ASP A 750 -1.81 -37.71 23.02
N GLU A 751 -1.47 -38.91 23.47
CA GLU A 751 -2.27 -39.69 24.40
C GLU A 751 -2.15 -39.13 25.83
N GLY A 752 -3.24 -38.58 26.32
CA GLY A 752 -3.70 -38.79 27.69
C GLY A 752 -3.13 -37.88 28.78
N GLU A 753 -3.98 -36.99 29.30
CA GLU A 753 -4.45 -37.04 30.68
C GLU A 753 -5.65 -36.07 30.87
N VAL A 754 -6.76 -36.60 31.39
CA VAL A 754 -7.91 -35.82 31.89
C VAL A 754 -7.57 -35.20 33.25
N PRO A 755 -8.01 -33.96 33.54
CA PRO A 755 -9.18 -33.85 34.40
C PRO A 755 -10.15 -32.68 34.10
N GLU A 756 -11.41 -33.05 33.90
CA GLU A 756 -12.62 -32.60 34.59
C GLU A 756 -12.84 -31.12 35.06
N PHE A 757 -14.01 -30.62 34.59
CA PHE A 757 -14.99 -29.70 35.21
C PHE A 757 -14.84 -28.17 35.09
N GLY A 758 -15.76 -27.57 34.31
CA GLY A 758 -16.06 -26.13 34.38
C GLY A 758 -17.17 -25.65 33.44
N VAL A 759 -18.35 -26.27 33.47
CA VAL A 759 -19.54 -25.82 32.71
C VAL A 759 -20.09 -24.49 33.25
N LEU A 760 -20.20 -23.47 32.38
CA LEU A 760 -21.24 -22.43 32.34
C LEU A 760 -21.19 -21.85 30.91
N GLY A 761 -22.21 -21.80 30.05
CA GLY A 761 -23.64 -21.97 30.23
C GLY A 761 -24.43 -20.72 29.83
N ALA A 762 -24.45 -20.37 28.54
CA ALA A 762 -25.49 -19.58 27.83
C ALA A 762 -25.13 -19.60 26.32
N ALA A 763 -25.81 -20.23 25.33
CA ALA A 763 -27.23 -20.33 24.98
C ALA A 763 -27.89 -18.93 24.94
N LEU A 764 -28.48 -18.42 23.85
CA LEU A 764 -29.10 -19.00 22.66
C LEU A 764 -29.45 -17.78 21.74
N ALA A 765 -29.20 -17.79 20.43
CA ALA A 765 -30.18 -18.08 19.36
C ALA A 765 -29.41 -17.87 18.02
N VAL A 766 -29.26 -18.77 17.05
CA VAL A 766 -30.14 -19.76 16.37
C VAL A 766 -31.42 -19.17 15.81
N PHE A 767 -31.40 -18.84 14.51
CA PHE A 767 -32.11 -19.50 13.39
C PHE A 767 -31.42 -18.98 12.11
N GLY A 768 -30.68 -19.75 11.31
CA GLY A 768 -31.06 -21.00 10.61
C GLY A 768 -31.61 -20.61 9.21
N VAL A 769 -31.26 -21.18 8.06
CA VAL A 769 -30.64 -22.46 7.64
C VAL A 769 -30.29 -22.26 6.14
N GLY A 770 -29.07 -22.51 5.66
CA GLY A 770 -28.63 -23.74 4.96
C GLY A 770 -28.45 -23.47 3.45
N ILE A 771 -27.52 -24.03 2.67
CA ILE A 771 -27.01 -25.42 2.58
C ILE A 771 -25.68 -25.42 1.75
N TYR A 772 -24.71 -26.25 2.18
CA TYR A 772 -23.65 -27.01 1.46
C TYR A 772 -23.33 -26.68 -0.02
N ILE A 773 -22.04 -26.69 -0.46
CA ILE A 773 -21.29 -27.92 -0.86
C ILE A 773 -19.76 -27.72 -0.79
N SER A 774 -19.09 -28.82 -0.40
CA SER A 774 -17.66 -29.10 -0.30
C SER A 774 -16.93 -29.29 -1.65
N ARG A 775 -15.62 -28.99 -1.71
CA ARG A 775 -14.50 -29.69 -2.42
C ARG A 775 -13.20 -28.96 -2.04
N LYS A 776 -12.33 -29.44 -1.15
CA LYS A 776 -11.28 -30.48 -1.30
C LYS A 776 -10.45 -30.41 -2.60
N LYS A 777 -9.21 -29.91 -2.41
CA LYS A 777 -7.93 -30.18 -3.10
C LYS A 777 -7.88 -30.06 -4.63
N LEU A 778 -7.03 -29.17 -5.10
CA LEU A 778 -5.69 -29.55 -5.56
C LEU A 778 -4.66 -28.77 -4.76
#